data_AF-A0A328SJQ5-F1
#
_entry.id   AF-A0A328SJQ5-F1
#
_cell.length_a   1.000
_cell.length_b   1.000
_cell.length_c   1.000
_cell.angle_alpha   90.00
_cell.angle_beta   90.00
_cell.angle_gamma   90.00
#
_symmetry.space_group_name_H-M   'P 1'
#
loop_
_entity.id
_entity.type
_entity.pdbx_description
1 polymer ?
#
loop_
_entity_poly.entity_id
_entity_poly.type
_entity_poly.pdbx_seq_one_letter_code
_entity_poly.pdbx_strand_id
1 'polypeptide(L)'
;MAFLKDVESEDLRELVKSCFKEINSLKEQLEEENKDIRSDKAVKNVLIQNENQNTNLHAKIDELTDKLSKQETKLREKDLQLQEKDTQIKEKDLEIKEIKTLASASNVNSEETQKLIEEYKEEIIQLRTKVKTQSNEINELKNTNEEFKSSLKDSVNEENKELRLEIDRLKEENNAYKAESSDTQINQLRSVIDRQNEDLKQIPELKNQLTRELGEKDQQIKKYEDEINSLKEQISQQESAEQINEKLEDSQKQLQEANDKISELNTNNSHLKEELDILSQKLLSTGNEDEINELSKNVADLKEENDQLQDKVSQLEQENNELKTKEEIVSTSEDMNFSSLLDDFTKKSEELVQIKSEYQLLLDSSKINEYKLKELENENAKLKESSSIEEGPIDTNDDLINENKTLKQDLMAKDEELTDIKNQLESLQIELSNVEDDSKDSLQEELNNITEHYDSLQEEYNKLLQTNNSISEELSIQKEENNKQKISLNSLTSDKNIFEDKISELENLIDSKDEEIADLKVQLDSVSFESSNSDVDNDDLKNELKDTKKQLYDKDAEYDKLKLDYNQLKKSTKLQISELNDGILEFTNNNEKLTRENEYLNTTLSETNTKLNKLEQEYDSLKNEVKEKENECNKLKQDCLDIKEDSADKINNLKKDVQEKSDKLSSLPQKLELKDIEISQLNKLLKTREEESLSKTEEIKDLRNNLQVSQEKIKQLEDKLSENSSLVDDKIKSKDDEIFKLKENASNVQKVNEQEIERLTSLLNQREYKIDELTESVESLNSELDNLKSDNTTQMDKYNQLQEIVQSKDDTITKKDELIDDVNIQLERVENKLQLKDDDIEELNNSIIEKDEVITSLKTELSESNSKVKELNEYKSELSKKETLLNETTVQLESKEKELEEKTRSANLSKVRVEELKEILERKNQDIEDHKKLLEDKNEQLDELKNLQPRIRDLELEKADQKTEYEKEINSLKSDIQKIEEDNENTNKEMEHLNEVIEDKEIQIENALKYKDLFLAMLNKPRPGLTSFQSQIFELLPDAKTASELYDYLIDLGFTELEKENFAKTLKALEKREYYQRAREGDRIIWVKIKE
;
A
#
# COMPACT_ATOMS: atom_id res chain seq x y z
N MET A 1 -42.59 -11.54 81.03
CA MET A 1 -41.14 -11.57 81.35
C MET A 1 -40.48 -12.02 80.06
N ALA A 2 -40.03 -11.15 79.13
CA ALA A 2 -38.99 -10.12 79.23
C ALA A 2 -37.66 -10.70 79.73
N PHE A 3 -36.57 -10.45 78.97
CA PHE A 3 -35.19 -10.97 79.04
C PHE A 3 -34.98 -12.29 78.27
N LEU A 4 -34.26 -12.39 77.14
CA LEU A 4 -33.28 -11.52 76.49
C LEU A 4 -33.47 -11.53 74.96
N LYS A 5 -33.40 -10.34 74.36
CA LYS A 5 -33.07 -10.12 72.96
C LYS A 5 -31.55 -10.30 72.83
N ASP A 6 -31.10 -11.39 72.24
CA ASP A 6 -29.76 -11.45 71.64
C ASP A 6 -29.94 -11.88 70.20
N VAL A 7 -29.59 -10.96 69.29
CA VAL A 7 -29.64 -11.11 67.83
C VAL A 7 -28.84 -12.34 67.40
N GLU A 8 -27.77 -12.67 68.14
CA GLU A 8 -26.95 -13.87 67.94
C GLU A 8 -27.73 -15.18 68.11
N SER A 9 -28.82 -15.21 68.89
CA SER A 9 -29.62 -16.44 69.09
C SER A 9 -30.59 -16.74 67.96
N GLU A 10 -31.01 -15.72 67.20
CA GLU A 10 -31.86 -15.90 66.01
C GLU A 10 -30.97 -16.31 64.82
N ASP A 11 -29.80 -15.67 64.68
CA ASP A 11 -28.80 -16.03 63.67
C ASP A 11 -28.27 -17.46 63.88
N LEU A 12 -28.02 -17.89 65.13
CA LEU A 12 -27.64 -19.28 65.41
C LEU A 12 -28.79 -20.26 65.09
N ARG A 13 -30.04 -19.82 65.26
CA ARG A 13 -31.23 -20.65 65.00
C ARG A 13 -31.51 -20.75 63.50
N GLU A 14 -31.24 -19.71 62.74
CA GLU A 14 -31.22 -19.72 61.27
C GLU A 14 -30.05 -20.53 60.72
N LEU A 15 -28.85 -20.40 61.29
CA LEU A 15 -27.70 -21.20 60.91
C LEU A 15 -27.94 -22.69 61.17
N VAL A 16 -28.47 -23.05 62.36
CA VAL A 16 -28.83 -24.43 62.68
C VAL A 16 -29.93 -24.95 61.75
N LYS A 17 -30.93 -24.13 61.41
CA LYS A 17 -31.95 -24.51 60.43
C LYS A 17 -31.36 -24.67 59.02
N SER A 18 -30.43 -23.82 58.62
CA SER A 18 -29.73 -23.89 57.34
C SER A 18 -28.88 -25.15 57.27
N CYS A 19 -28.08 -25.43 58.30
CA CYS A 19 -27.33 -26.68 58.41
C CYS A 19 -28.24 -27.91 58.44
N PHE A 20 -29.41 -27.86 59.09
CA PHE A 20 -30.37 -28.97 59.04
C PHE A 20 -30.97 -29.15 57.63
N LYS A 21 -31.22 -28.05 56.91
CA LYS A 21 -31.72 -28.07 55.54
C LYS A 21 -30.67 -28.61 54.58
N GLU A 22 -29.41 -28.22 54.78
CA GLU A 22 -28.26 -28.67 54.00
C GLU A 22 -27.92 -30.13 54.32
N ILE A 23 -27.99 -30.56 55.59
CA ILE A 23 -27.88 -31.97 55.97
C ILE A 23 -29.01 -32.79 55.33
N ASN A 24 -30.24 -32.29 55.30
CA ASN A 24 -31.35 -33.00 54.67
C ASN A 24 -31.22 -33.02 53.14
N SER A 25 -30.78 -31.93 52.52
CA SER A 25 -30.50 -31.85 51.08
C SER A 25 -29.36 -32.78 50.68
N LEU A 26 -28.26 -32.78 51.45
CA LEU A 26 -27.16 -33.73 51.27
C LEU A 26 -27.61 -35.17 51.51
N LYS A 27 -28.53 -35.40 52.44
CA LYS A 27 -29.09 -36.74 52.68
C LYS A 27 -30.00 -37.19 51.54
N GLU A 28 -30.76 -36.28 50.95
CA GLU A 28 -31.63 -36.52 49.79
C GLU A 28 -30.80 -36.75 48.53
N GLN A 29 -29.76 -35.93 48.30
CA GLN A 29 -28.76 -36.13 47.25
C GLN A 29 -27.98 -37.43 47.43
N LEU A 30 -27.60 -37.79 48.67
CA LEU A 30 -26.95 -39.07 48.95
C LEU A 30 -27.94 -40.24 48.76
N GLU A 31 -29.22 -40.07 49.05
CA GLU A 31 -30.26 -41.08 48.74
C GLU A 31 -30.49 -41.20 47.22
N GLU A 32 -30.38 -40.11 46.47
CA GLU A 32 -30.53 -40.05 45.03
C GLU A 32 -29.28 -40.62 44.30
N GLU A 33 -28.07 -40.28 44.72
CA GLU A 33 -26.83 -40.92 44.28
C GLU A 33 -26.81 -42.41 44.65
N ASN A 34 -27.25 -42.79 45.86
CA ASN A 34 -27.38 -44.21 46.20
C ASN A 34 -28.45 -44.92 45.36
N LYS A 35 -29.49 -44.22 44.93
CA LYS A 35 -30.51 -44.75 44.02
C LYS A 35 -29.95 -44.95 42.61
N ASP A 36 -29.07 -44.07 42.16
CA ASP A 36 -28.37 -44.20 40.87
C ASP A 36 -27.27 -45.26 40.91
N ILE A 37 -26.52 -45.39 42.00
CA ILE A 37 -25.58 -46.51 42.22
C ILE A 37 -26.34 -47.85 42.26
N ARG A 38 -27.56 -47.89 42.81
CA ARG A 38 -28.44 -49.08 42.76
C ARG A 38 -29.11 -49.31 41.40
N SER A 39 -29.21 -48.28 40.56
CA SER A 39 -29.81 -48.37 39.22
C SER A 39 -28.81 -48.85 38.17
N ASP A 40 -27.52 -48.69 38.43
CA ASP A 40 -26.44 -49.16 37.57
C ASP A 40 -26.52 -50.68 37.35
N LYS A 41 -26.51 -51.09 36.08
CA LYS A 41 -26.89 -52.44 35.63
C LYS A 41 -25.95 -53.51 36.18
N ALA A 42 -24.69 -53.15 36.44
CA ALA A 42 -23.70 -54.01 37.07
C ALA A 42 -24.01 -54.25 38.56
N VAL A 43 -24.29 -53.17 39.31
CA VAL A 43 -24.63 -53.25 40.73
C VAL A 43 -25.97 -53.94 40.95
N LYS A 44 -26.96 -53.66 40.10
CA LYS A 44 -28.28 -54.30 40.14
C LYS A 44 -28.20 -55.80 39.85
N ASN A 45 -27.36 -56.23 38.91
CA ASN A 45 -27.14 -57.66 38.65
C ASN A 45 -26.44 -58.34 39.83
N VAL A 46 -25.45 -57.69 40.46
CA VAL A 46 -24.78 -58.22 41.66
C VAL A 46 -25.74 -58.27 42.85
N LEU A 47 -26.56 -57.25 43.07
CA LEU A 47 -27.58 -57.24 44.13
C LEU A 47 -28.65 -58.31 43.88
N ILE A 48 -29.17 -58.45 42.66
CA ILE A 48 -30.14 -59.49 42.31
C ILE A 48 -29.51 -60.89 42.50
N GLN A 49 -28.25 -61.08 42.12
CA GLN A 49 -27.55 -62.34 42.31
C GLN A 49 -27.34 -62.65 43.81
N ASN A 50 -27.00 -61.64 44.60
CA ASN A 50 -26.79 -61.78 46.05
C ASN A 50 -28.12 -61.98 46.78
N GLU A 51 -29.19 -61.26 46.41
CA GLU A 51 -30.55 -61.46 46.92
C GLU A 51 -31.07 -62.85 46.57
N ASN A 52 -30.84 -63.34 45.34
CA ASN A 52 -31.21 -64.70 44.92
C ASN A 52 -30.41 -65.79 45.66
N GLN A 53 -29.13 -65.55 45.95
CA GLN A 53 -28.33 -66.45 46.78
C GLN A 53 -28.81 -66.43 48.24
N ASN A 54 -29.14 -65.27 48.77
CA ASN A 54 -29.60 -65.12 50.14
C ASN A 54 -31.01 -65.70 50.35
N THR A 55 -31.91 -65.55 49.36
CA THR A 55 -33.22 -66.24 49.38
C THR A 55 -33.06 -67.75 49.27
N ASN A 56 -32.14 -68.26 48.45
CA ASN A 56 -31.86 -69.70 48.40
C ASN A 56 -31.26 -70.23 49.72
N LEU A 57 -30.39 -69.46 50.37
CA LEU A 57 -29.84 -69.81 51.69
C LEU A 57 -30.94 -69.78 52.76
N HIS A 58 -31.80 -68.76 52.77
CA HIS A 58 -32.95 -68.70 53.69
C HIS A 58 -33.92 -69.85 53.47
N ALA A 59 -34.25 -70.19 52.21
CA ALA A 59 -35.08 -71.36 51.92
C ALA A 59 -34.46 -72.67 52.43
N LYS A 60 -33.13 -72.82 52.33
CA LYS A 60 -32.41 -73.99 52.83
C LYS A 60 -32.31 -74.02 54.35
N ILE A 61 -32.14 -72.87 54.98
CA ILE A 61 -32.20 -72.71 56.45
C ILE A 61 -33.60 -73.06 56.95
N ASP A 62 -34.65 -72.59 56.28
CA ASP A 62 -36.04 -72.88 56.63
C ASP A 62 -36.32 -74.39 56.48
N GLU A 63 -35.86 -75.02 55.39
CA GLU A 63 -36.02 -76.47 55.19
C GLU A 63 -35.30 -77.29 56.27
N LEU A 64 -34.07 -76.90 56.64
CA LEU A 64 -33.31 -77.55 57.70
C LEU A 64 -33.92 -77.31 59.08
N THR A 65 -34.42 -76.10 59.34
CA THR A 65 -35.10 -75.73 60.59
C THR A 65 -36.39 -76.51 60.75
N ASP A 66 -37.14 -76.69 59.67
CA ASP A 66 -38.39 -77.47 59.67
C ASP A 66 -38.11 -78.97 59.87
N LYS A 67 -37.01 -79.51 59.30
CA LYS A 67 -36.55 -80.88 59.58
C LYS A 67 -36.11 -81.07 61.04
N LEU A 68 -35.39 -80.10 61.61
CA LEU A 68 -34.97 -80.12 63.01
C LEU A 68 -36.19 -80.08 63.95
N SER A 69 -37.13 -79.16 63.69
CA SER A 69 -38.40 -79.05 64.43
C SER A 69 -39.22 -80.35 64.38
N LYS A 70 -39.28 -81.00 63.21
CA LYS A 70 -39.93 -82.32 63.06
C LYS A 70 -39.24 -83.44 63.84
N GLN A 71 -37.91 -83.39 64.03
CA GLN A 71 -37.21 -84.35 64.86
C GLN A 71 -37.38 -84.04 66.35
N GLU A 72 -37.32 -82.78 66.77
CA GLU A 72 -37.53 -82.37 68.16
C GLU A 72 -38.95 -82.68 68.64
N THR A 73 -39.96 -82.47 67.79
CA THR A 73 -41.36 -82.83 68.09
C THR A 73 -41.52 -84.34 68.26
N LYS A 74 -40.92 -85.17 67.39
CA LYS A 74 -40.92 -86.63 67.56
C LYS A 74 -40.22 -87.08 68.84
N LEU A 75 -39.12 -86.44 69.21
CA LEU A 75 -38.41 -86.74 70.46
C LEU A 75 -39.29 -86.40 71.66
N ARG A 76 -39.93 -85.23 71.64
CA ARG A 76 -40.81 -84.77 72.71
C ARG A 76 -42.05 -85.65 72.87
N GLU A 77 -42.62 -86.13 71.77
CA GLU A 77 -43.74 -87.07 71.79
C GLU A 77 -43.35 -88.43 72.40
N LYS A 78 -42.14 -88.92 72.09
CA LYS A 78 -41.60 -90.14 72.71
C LYS A 78 -41.31 -89.99 74.19
N ASP A 79 -40.75 -88.85 74.61
CA ASP A 79 -40.56 -88.53 76.04
C ASP A 79 -41.90 -88.47 76.78
N LEU A 80 -42.93 -87.90 76.17
CA LEU A 80 -44.28 -87.83 76.75
C LEU A 80 -44.88 -89.24 76.95
N GLN A 81 -44.77 -90.10 75.92
CA GLN A 81 -45.21 -91.50 76.01
C GLN A 81 -44.47 -92.26 77.11
N LEU A 82 -43.18 -91.99 77.32
CA LEU A 82 -42.39 -92.61 78.39
C LEU A 82 -42.88 -92.13 79.77
N GLN A 83 -43.17 -90.83 79.90
CA GLN A 83 -43.70 -90.26 81.14
C GLN A 83 -45.11 -90.78 81.49
N GLU A 84 -45.97 -90.98 80.50
CA GLU A 84 -47.28 -91.62 80.70
C GLU A 84 -47.11 -93.06 81.21
N LYS A 85 -46.18 -93.82 80.63
CA LYS A 85 -45.93 -95.21 81.04
C LYS A 85 -45.33 -95.29 82.44
N ASP A 86 -44.43 -94.39 82.81
CA ASP A 86 -43.92 -94.28 84.18
C ASP A 86 -45.03 -93.92 85.19
N THR A 87 -45.99 -93.11 84.77
CA THR A 87 -47.14 -92.76 85.60
C THR A 87 -48.05 -93.96 85.81
N GLN A 88 -48.32 -94.74 84.76
CA GLN A 88 -49.07 -96.01 84.85
C GLN A 88 -48.38 -97.03 85.76
N ILE A 89 -47.04 -97.13 85.71
CA ILE A 89 -46.28 -97.97 86.66
C ILE A 89 -46.50 -97.49 88.10
N LYS A 90 -46.44 -96.19 88.36
CA LYS A 90 -46.64 -95.62 89.70
C LYS A 90 -48.06 -95.84 90.23
N GLU A 91 -49.08 -95.71 89.38
CA GLU A 91 -50.47 -96.01 89.73
C GLU A 91 -50.64 -97.48 90.09
N LYS A 92 -50.09 -98.39 89.30
CA LYS A 92 -50.13 -99.83 89.61
C LYS A 92 -49.36 -100.18 90.88
N ASP A 93 -48.20 -99.55 91.12
CA ASP A 93 -47.47 -99.68 92.38
C ASP A 93 -48.27 -99.15 93.60
N LEU A 94 -49.07 -98.09 93.42
CA LEU A 94 -49.99 -97.57 94.44
C LEU A 94 -51.16 -98.51 94.69
N GLU A 95 -51.78 -99.06 93.65
CA GLU A 95 -52.84 -100.08 93.76
C GLU A 95 -52.32 -101.32 94.51
N ILE A 96 -51.11 -101.80 94.21
CA ILE A 96 -50.47 -102.89 94.96
C ILE A 96 -50.27 -102.49 96.43
N LYS A 97 -49.87 -101.25 96.73
CA LYS A 97 -49.71 -100.77 98.11
C LYS A 97 -51.05 -100.72 98.85
N GLU A 98 -52.12 -100.23 98.23
CA GLU A 98 -53.47 -100.19 98.79
C GLU A 98 -54.02 -101.60 99.05
N ILE A 99 -53.85 -102.52 98.10
CA ILE A 99 -54.27 -103.91 98.28
C ILE A 99 -53.47 -104.56 99.42
N LYS A 100 -52.17 -104.28 99.54
CA LYS A 100 -51.35 -104.76 100.66
C LYS A 100 -51.77 -104.18 102.01
N THR A 101 -52.09 -102.89 102.11
CA THR A 101 -52.56 -102.28 103.36
C THR A 101 -53.94 -102.80 103.76
N LEU A 102 -54.85 -103.00 102.81
CA LEU A 102 -56.17 -103.61 103.04
C LEU A 102 -56.05 -105.08 103.49
N ALA A 103 -55.16 -105.86 102.89
CA ALA A 103 -54.87 -107.24 103.31
C ALA A 103 -54.24 -107.31 104.71
N SER A 104 -53.40 -106.32 105.07
CA SER A 104 -52.77 -106.22 106.39
C SER A 104 -53.76 -105.81 107.50
N ALA A 105 -54.78 -105.00 107.17
CA ALA A 105 -55.80 -104.55 108.11
C ALA A 105 -56.90 -105.60 108.39
N SER A 106 -57.08 -106.56 107.50
CA SER A 106 -58.16 -107.57 107.57
C SER A 106 -57.69 -108.95 108.08
N ASN A 107 -56.38 -109.18 108.28
CA ASN A 107 -55.78 -110.45 108.73
C ASN A 107 -56.19 -111.68 107.88
N VAL A 108 -56.63 -111.45 106.63
CA VAL A 108 -56.97 -112.48 105.64
C VAL A 108 -55.93 -112.41 104.53
N ASN A 109 -54.90 -113.26 104.64
CA ASN A 109 -53.95 -113.49 103.56
C ASN A 109 -54.48 -114.62 102.67
N SER A 110 -55.41 -114.30 101.77
CA SER A 110 -56.00 -115.28 100.84
C SER A 110 -55.12 -115.48 99.60
N GLU A 111 -55.08 -116.70 99.08
CA GLU A 111 -54.26 -117.09 97.92
C GLU A 111 -54.63 -116.31 96.64
N GLU A 112 -55.88 -115.85 96.53
CA GLU A 112 -56.37 -115.01 95.42
C GLU A 112 -55.79 -113.60 95.45
N THR A 113 -55.67 -112.98 96.64
CA THR A 113 -55.05 -111.65 96.77
C THR A 113 -53.56 -111.69 96.44
N GLN A 114 -52.87 -112.80 96.75
CA GLN A 114 -51.47 -112.99 96.36
C GLN A 114 -51.30 -113.19 94.86
N LYS A 115 -52.19 -113.93 94.18
CA LYS A 115 -52.14 -114.09 92.71
C LYS A 115 -52.32 -112.76 91.99
N LEU A 116 -53.27 -111.92 92.42
CA LEU A 116 -53.50 -110.62 91.77
C LEU A 116 -52.33 -109.65 91.97
N ILE A 117 -51.69 -109.66 93.15
CA ILE A 117 -50.47 -108.89 93.39
C ILE A 117 -49.33 -109.39 92.48
N GLU A 118 -49.20 -110.69 92.27
CA GLU A 118 -48.15 -111.24 91.41
C GLU A 118 -48.40 -110.94 89.93
N GLU A 119 -49.66 -110.94 89.48
CA GLU A 119 -50.05 -110.54 88.13
C GLU A 119 -49.72 -109.06 87.88
N TYR A 120 -50.05 -108.15 88.82
CA TYR A 120 -49.67 -106.74 88.69
C TYR A 120 -48.17 -106.51 88.79
N LYS A 121 -47.41 -107.32 89.54
CA LYS A 121 -45.95 -107.25 89.51
C LYS A 121 -45.37 -107.67 88.17
N GLU A 122 -45.89 -108.74 87.56
CA GLU A 122 -45.47 -109.17 86.23
C GLU A 122 -45.79 -108.10 85.17
N GLU A 123 -46.96 -107.47 85.23
CA GLU A 123 -47.28 -106.33 84.38
C GLU A 123 -46.31 -105.14 84.60
N ILE A 124 -45.98 -104.83 85.85
CA ILE A 124 -44.99 -103.80 86.18
C ILE A 124 -43.61 -104.17 85.63
N ILE A 125 -43.19 -105.44 85.72
CA ILE A 125 -41.91 -105.90 85.17
C ILE A 125 -41.91 -105.71 83.65
N GLN A 126 -42.97 -106.15 82.97
CA GLN A 126 -43.10 -106.00 81.52
C GLN A 126 -43.08 -104.52 81.09
N LEU A 127 -43.83 -103.67 81.79
CA LEU A 127 -43.83 -102.22 81.55
C LEU A 127 -42.45 -101.61 81.80
N ARG A 128 -41.75 -101.99 82.87
CA ARG A 128 -40.38 -101.52 83.16
C ARG A 128 -39.38 -101.96 82.10
N THR A 129 -39.46 -103.20 81.59
CA THR A 129 -38.62 -103.62 80.47
C THR A 129 -38.90 -102.78 79.23
N LYS A 130 -40.17 -102.48 78.93
CA LYS A 130 -40.54 -101.69 77.76
C LYS A 130 -40.08 -100.23 77.87
N VAL A 131 -40.23 -99.62 79.05
CA VAL A 131 -39.68 -98.28 79.38
C VAL A 131 -38.16 -98.28 79.22
N LYS A 132 -37.48 -99.34 79.64
CA LYS A 132 -36.02 -99.45 79.50
C LYS A 132 -35.59 -99.56 78.03
N THR A 133 -36.28 -100.34 77.21
CA THR A 133 -36.01 -100.41 75.77
C THR A 133 -36.25 -99.05 75.10
N GLN A 134 -37.35 -98.37 75.42
CA GLN A 134 -37.66 -97.05 74.88
C GLN A 134 -36.66 -95.97 75.35
N SER A 135 -36.18 -96.03 76.60
CA SER A 135 -35.11 -95.15 77.09
C SER A 135 -33.81 -95.34 76.33
N ASN A 136 -33.47 -96.59 75.97
CA ASN A 136 -32.27 -96.85 75.18
C ASN A 136 -32.42 -96.30 73.74
N GLU A 137 -33.57 -96.49 73.10
CA GLU A 137 -33.85 -95.89 71.78
C GLU A 137 -33.80 -94.36 71.81
N ILE A 138 -34.33 -93.72 72.86
CA ILE A 138 -34.25 -92.26 73.02
C ILE A 138 -32.80 -91.80 73.19
N ASN A 139 -31.98 -92.55 73.92
CA ASN A 139 -30.56 -92.22 74.08
C ASN A 139 -29.77 -92.39 72.78
N GLU A 140 -30.05 -93.43 72.00
CA GLU A 140 -29.45 -93.59 70.67
C GLU A 140 -29.86 -92.44 69.74
N LEU A 141 -31.14 -92.07 69.72
CA LEU A 141 -31.62 -90.93 68.95
C LEU A 141 -30.97 -89.61 69.40
N LYS A 142 -30.81 -89.39 70.71
CA LYS A 142 -30.09 -88.22 71.25
C LYS A 142 -28.64 -88.18 70.78
N ASN A 143 -27.93 -89.30 70.83
CA ASN A 143 -26.55 -89.36 70.37
C ASN A 143 -26.45 -89.07 68.86
N THR A 144 -27.34 -89.64 68.04
CA THR A 144 -27.35 -89.34 66.59
C THR A 144 -27.68 -87.87 66.29
N ASN A 145 -28.51 -87.22 67.11
CA ASN A 145 -28.82 -85.80 66.97
C ASN A 145 -27.63 -84.91 67.37
N GLU A 146 -26.86 -85.29 68.38
CA GLU A 146 -25.62 -84.60 68.76
C GLU A 146 -24.52 -84.77 67.71
N GLU A 147 -24.36 -85.97 67.12
CA GLU A 147 -23.45 -86.17 65.98
C GLU A 147 -23.86 -85.36 64.74
N PHE A 148 -25.16 -85.28 64.45
CA PHE A 148 -25.65 -84.44 63.36
C PHE A 148 -25.38 -82.96 63.63
N LYS A 149 -25.60 -82.48 64.86
CA LYS A 149 -25.26 -81.11 65.26
C LYS A 149 -23.76 -80.81 65.16
N SER A 150 -22.89 -81.75 65.55
CA SER A 150 -21.43 -81.55 65.41
C SER A 150 -21.03 -81.49 63.93
N SER A 151 -21.55 -82.40 63.09
CA SER A 151 -21.28 -82.40 61.66
C SER A 151 -21.79 -81.13 60.96
N LEU A 152 -22.94 -80.60 61.38
CA LEU A 152 -23.46 -79.34 60.86
C LEU A 152 -22.56 -78.16 61.26
N LYS A 153 -22.09 -78.15 62.50
CA LYS A 153 -21.17 -77.12 63.01
C LYS A 153 -19.83 -77.13 62.27
N ASP A 154 -19.29 -78.30 61.97
CA ASP A 154 -18.03 -78.42 61.23
C ASP A 154 -18.21 -78.00 59.75
N SER A 155 -19.33 -78.35 59.11
CA SER A 155 -19.65 -77.90 57.75
C SER A 155 -19.80 -76.37 57.67
N VAL A 156 -20.52 -75.78 58.62
CA VAL A 156 -20.70 -74.32 58.69
C VAL A 156 -19.38 -73.59 58.98
N ASN A 157 -18.50 -74.19 59.78
CA ASN A 157 -17.19 -73.61 60.05
C ASN A 157 -16.28 -73.62 58.80
N GLU A 158 -16.30 -74.69 58.00
CA GLU A 158 -15.48 -74.76 56.78
C GLU A 158 -16.03 -73.82 55.70
N GLU A 159 -17.34 -73.72 55.53
CA GLU A 159 -17.97 -72.77 54.59
C GLU A 159 -17.72 -71.32 55.01
N ASN A 160 -17.74 -71.01 56.31
CA ASN A 160 -17.34 -69.68 56.82
C ASN A 160 -15.85 -69.38 56.61
N LYS A 161 -14.99 -70.39 56.63
CA LYS A 161 -13.56 -70.23 56.38
C LYS A 161 -13.30 -69.97 54.89
N GLU A 162 -13.98 -70.67 53.99
CA GLU A 162 -13.95 -70.37 52.56
C GLU A 162 -14.48 -68.97 52.26
N LEU A 163 -15.62 -68.58 52.84
CA LEU A 163 -16.15 -67.22 52.70
C LEU A 163 -15.19 -66.15 53.23
N ARG A 164 -14.47 -66.41 54.33
CA ARG A 164 -13.45 -65.49 54.84
C ARG A 164 -12.26 -65.35 53.89
N LEU A 165 -11.78 -66.47 53.34
CA LEU A 165 -10.71 -66.44 52.34
C LEU A 165 -11.13 -65.70 51.07
N GLU A 166 -12.38 -65.86 50.65
CA GLU A 166 -12.93 -65.13 49.51
C GLU A 166 -13.11 -63.63 49.82
N ILE A 167 -13.56 -63.28 51.03
CA ILE A 167 -13.63 -61.87 51.48
C ILE A 167 -12.24 -61.25 51.51
N ASP A 168 -11.22 -61.96 51.98
CA ASP A 168 -9.86 -61.44 52.04
C ASP A 168 -9.25 -61.30 50.64
N ARG A 169 -9.50 -62.26 49.74
CA ARG A 169 -9.15 -62.13 48.32
C ARG A 169 -9.85 -60.94 47.66
N LEU A 170 -11.16 -60.79 47.85
CA LEU A 170 -11.92 -59.65 47.32
C LEU A 170 -11.47 -58.33 47.93
N LYS A 171 -11.02 -58.31 49.19
CA LYS A 171 -10.40 -57.11 49.80
C LYS A 171 -9.05 -56.78 49.17
N GLU A 172 -8.21 -57.77 48.92
CA GLU A 172 -6.94 -57.57 48.21
C GLU A 172 -7.18 -57.08 46.78
N GLU A 173 -8.15 -57.67 46.08
CA GLU A 173 -8.57 -57.24 44.74
C GLU A 173 -9.16 -55.82 44.75
N ASN A 174 -10.01 -55.49 45.73
CA ASN A 174 -10.57 -54.15 45.89
C ASN A 174 -9.51 -53.12 46.32
N ASN A 175 -8.50 -53.52 47.09
CA ASN A 175 -7.33 -52.69 47.39
C ASN A 175 -6.44 -52.48 46.15
N ALA A 176 -6.29 -53.50 45.31
CA ALA A 176 -5.61 -53.38 44.02
C ALA A 176 -6.38 -52.44 43.07
N TYR A 177 -7.70 -52.55 42.98
CA TYR A 177 -8.55 -51.62 42.22
C TYR A 177 -8.50 -50.18 42.76
N LYS A 178 -8.41 -49.99 44.09
CA LYS A 178 -8.14 -48.67 44.68
C LYS A 178 -6.76 -48.12 44.30
N ALA A 179 -5.75 -48.98 44.18
CA ALA A 179 -4.38 -48.58 43.84
C ALA A 179 -4.17 -48.35 42.33
N GLU A 180 -4.90 -49.05 41.46
CA GLU A 180 -4.70 -48.99 40.00
C GLU A 180 -5.54 -47.93 39.27
N SER A 181 -6.54 -47.28 39.89
CA SER A 181 -7.48 -46.45 39.11
C SER A 181 -8.07 -45.18 39.75
N SER A 182 -7.90 -44.90 41.05
CA SER A 182 -8.64 -43.76 41.63
C SER A 182 -7.89 -42.43 41.54
N ASP A 183 -6.70 -42.27 42.10
CA ASP A 183 -6.31 -40.90 42.45
C ASP A 183 -5.84 -40.02 41.28
N THR A 184 -5.15 -40.56 40.28
CA THR A 184 -4.73 -39.76 39.11
C THR A 184 -5.86 -39.52 38.11
N GLN A 185 -6.69 -40.52 37.81
CA GLN A 185 -7.85 -40.36 36.94
C GLN A 185 -8.98 -39.58 37.61
N ILE A 186 -9.21 -39.75 38.91
CA ILE A 186 -10.16 -38.92 39.67
C ILE A 186 -9.63 -37.50 39.81
N ASN A 187 -8.33 -37.26 39.98
CA ASN A 187 -7.81 -35.89 39.98
C ASN A 187 -7.88 -35.24 38.59
N GLN A 188 -7.69 -35.99 37.51
CA GLN A 188 -7.89 -35.50 36.15
C GLN A 188 -9.38 -35.25 35.85
N LEU A 189 -10.26 -36.17 36.21
CA LEU A 189 -11.71 -36.01 36.09
C LEU A 189 -12.22 -34.90 37.01
N ARG A 190 -11.67 -34.72 38.21
CA ARG A 190 -11.95 -33.58 39.08
C ARG A 190 -11.48 -32.29 38.42
N SER A 191 -10.29 -32.24 37.85
CA SER A 191 -9.84 -31.06 37.11
C SER A 191 -10.71 -30.75 35.87
N VAL A 192 -11.22 -31.79 35.20
CA VAL A 192 -12.15 -31.64 34.07
C VAL A 192 -13.53 -31.22 34.55
N ILE A 193 -14.04 -31.78 35.66
CA ILE A 193 -15.30 -31.42 36.30
C ILE A 193 -15.20 -30.01 36.88
N ASP A 194 -14.07 -29.61 37.44
CA ASP A 194 -13.83 -28.26 37.95
C ASP A 194 -13.80 -27.25 36.81
N ARG A 195 -13.16 -27.59 35.68
CA ARG A 195 -13.25 -26.78 34.44
C ARG A 195 -14.66 -26.73 33.89
N GLN A 196 -15.35 -27.86 33.80
CA GLN A 196 -16.74 -27.91 33.32
C GLN A 196 -17.69 -27.19 34.27
N ASN A 197 -17.44 -27.21 35.58
CA ASN A 197 -18.19 -26.43 36.57
C ASN A 197 -17.90 -24.94 36.39
N GLU A 198 -16.68 -24.55 36.06
CA GLU A 198 -16.34 -23.16 35.75
C GLU A 198 -16.97 -22.70 34.43
N ASP A 199 -17.00 -23.55 33.40
CA ASP A 199 -17.71 -23.29 32.15
C ASP A 199 -19.23 -23.26 32.38
N LEU A 200 -19.76 -24.13 33.25
CA LEU A 200 -21.15 -24.13 33.66
C LEU A 200 -21.52 -22.89 34.48
N LYS A 201 -20.58 -22.24 35.20
CA LYS A 201 -20.81 -20.92 35.83
C LYS A 201 -20.94 -19.80 34.80
N GLN A 202 -20.29 -19.93 33.63
CA GLN A 202 -20.47 -18.98 32.53
C GLN A 202 -21.83 -19.13 31.85
N ILE A 203 -22.51 -20.28 31.94
CA ILE A 203 -23.85 -20.46 31.34
C ILE A 203 -24.90 -19.53 31.98
N PRO A 204 -25.02 -19.41 33.32
CA PRO A 204 -25.83 -18.38 33.96
C PRO A 204 -25.47 -16.96 33.54
N GLU A 205 -24.18 -16.64 33.41
CA GLU A 205 -23.75 -15.31 32.94
C GLU A 205 -24.21 -15.04 31.51
N LEU A 206 -23.94 -15.96 30.57
CA LEU A 206 -24.38 -15.88 29.18
C LEU A 206 -25.90 -15.87 29.08
N LYS A 207 -26.61 -16.66 29.89
CA LYS A 207 -28.08 -16.66 29.99
C LYS A 207 -28.59 -15.33 30.51
N ASN A 208 -27.95 -14.74 31.52
CA ASN A 208 -28.32 -13.44 32.07
C ASN A 208 -28.03 -12.32 31.07
N GLN A 209 -26.93 -12.41 30.31
CA GLN A 209 -26.61 -11.50 29.22
C GLN A 209 -27.65 -11.59 28.10
N LEU A 210 -28.01 -12.81 27.67
CA LEU A 210 -29.05 -13.03 26.67
C LEU A 210 -30.43 -12.57 27.18
N THR A 211 -30.73 -12.77 28.47
CA THR A 211 -31.97 -12.31 29.11
C THR A 211 -32.01 -10.79 29.21
N ARG A 212 -30.87 -10.15 29.47
CA ARG A 212 -30.74 -8.69 29.47
C ARG A 212 -30.89 -8.12 28.06
N GLU A 213 -30.25 -8.72 27.07
CA GLU A 213 -30.41 -8.34 25.67
C GLU A 213 -31.85 -8.55 25.21
N LEU A 214 -32.50 -9.66 25.58
CA LEU A 214 -33.92 -9.89 25.33
C LEU A 214 -34.79 -8.86 26.05
N GLY A 215 -34.49 -8.52 27.30
CA GLY A 215 -35.21 -7.48 28.05
C GLY A 215 -35.03 -6.08 27.47
N GLU A 216 -33.84 -5.74 26.98
CA GLU A 216 -33.55 -4.49 26.27
C GLU A 216 -34.26 -4.46 24.90
N LYS A 217 -34.29 -5.59 24.18
CA LYS A 217 -35.07 -5.75 22.94
C LYS A 217 -36.57 -5.69 23.20
N ASP A 218 -37.08 -6.27 24.27
CA ASP A 218 -38.49 -6.19 24.67
C ASP A 218 -38.87 -4.77 25.09
N GLN A 219 -37.97 -4.03 25.75
CA GLN A 219 -38.16 -2.60 26.01
C GLN A 219 -38.15 -1.79 24.72
N GLN A 220 -37.29 -2.14 23.76
CA GLN A 220 -37.24 -1.50 22.45
C GLN A 220 -38.54 -1.80 21.66
N ILE A 221 -39.00 -3.05 21.67
CA ILE A 221 -40.27 -3.48 21.08
C ILE A 221 -41.41 -2.72 21.74
N LYS A 222 -41.43 -2.61 23.07
CA LYS A 222 -42.45 -1.85 23.79
C LYS A 222 -42.44 -0.37 23.44
N LYS A 223 -41.26 0.24 23.28
CA LYS A 223 -41.15 1.61 22.76
C LYS A 223 -41.71 1.73 21.35
N TYR A 224 -41.39 0.79 20.47
CA TYR A 224 -41.96 0.76 19.11
C TYR A 224 -43.46 0.48 19.13
N GLU A 225 -43.98 -0.34 20.05
CA GLU A 225 -45.41 -0.58 20.23
C GLU A 225 -46.11 0.67 20.76
N ASP A 226 -45.53 1.38 21.72
CA ASP A 226 -46.04 2.65 22.23
C ASP A 226 -46.00 3.74 21.14
N GLU A 227 -44.96 3.74 20.30
CA GLU A 227 -44.82 4.64 19.15
C GLU A 227 -45.81 4.29 18.04
N ILE A 228 -46.01 3.00 17.74
CA ILE A 228 -47.07 2.51 16.85
C ILE A 228 -48.45 2.85 17.41
N ASN A 229 -48.65 2.77 18.72
CA ASN A 229 -49.93 3.12 19.35
C ASN A 229 -50.16 4.62 19.32
N SER A 230 -49.13 5.44 19.55
CA SER A 230 -49.17 6.89 19.39
C SER A 230 -49.44 7.28 17.93
N LEU A 231 -48.79 6.63 16.97
CA LEU A 231 -49.04 6.82 15.54
C LEU A 231 -50.45 6.34 15.15
N LYS A 232 -50.93 5.22 15.70
CA LYS A 232 -52.31 4.76 15.51
C LYS A 232 -53.31 5.74 16.12
N GLU A 233 -53.00 6.31 17.28
CA GLU A 233 -53.84 7.32 17.91
C GLU A 233 -53.82 8.62 17.10
N GLN A 234 -52.69 9.02 16.52
CA GLN A 234 -52.59 10.14 15.58
C GLN A 234 -53.35 9.86 14.27
N ILE A 235 -53.27 8.65 13.72
CA ILE A 235 -54.08 8.21 12.57
C ILE A 235 -55.57 8.21 12.93
N SER A 236 -55.91 7.83 14.17
CA SER A 236 -57.28 7.85 14.68
C SER A 236 -57.77 9.27 15.01
N GLN A 237 -56.87 10.24 15.20
CA GLN A 237 -57.14 11.66 15.38
C GLN A 237 -57.12 12.46 14.05
N GLN A 238 -56.55 11.91 12.97
CA GLN A 238 -56.77 12.37 11.61
C GLN A 238 -58.26 12.19 11.26
N GLU A 239 -58.90 13.20 10.66
CA GLU A 239 -60.36 13.29 10.44
C GLU A 239 -60.95 11.91 10.09
N SER A 240 -61.79 11.35 10.98
CA SER A 240 -62.32 10.01 10.81
C SER A 240 -63.15 9.93 9.51
N ALA A 241 -63.15 8.76 8.88
CA ALA A 241 -64.01 8.49 7.74
C ALA A 241 -65.49 8.82 8.03
N GLU A 242 -65.91 8.80 9.31
CA GLU A 242 -67.23 9.25 9.76
C GLU A 242 -67.42 10.77 9.66
N GLN A 243 -66.44 11.61 10.00
CA GLN A 243 -66.57 13.07 9.82
C GLN A 243 -66.51 13.49 8.34
N ILE A 244 -65.72 12.77 7.54
CA ILE A 244 -65.70 12.94 6.09
C ILE A 244 -67.02 12.45 5.49
N ASN A 245 -67.55 11.30 5.94
CA ASN A 245 -68.87 10.80 5.53
C ASN A 245 -69.99 11.72 5.99
N GLU A 246 -69.93 12.33 7.17
CA GLU A 246 -70.95 13.28 7.64
C GLU A 246 -70.93 14.55 6.76
N LYS A 247 -69.76 15.07 6.40
CA LYS A 247 -69.63 16.16 5.40
C LYS A 247 -70.09 15.73 4.00
N LEU A 248 -69.85 14.49 3.62
CA LEU A 248 -70.23 13.94 2.32
C LEU A 248 -71.75 13.67 2.26
N GLU A 249 -72.35 13.24 3.36
CA GLU A 249 -73.78 13.02 3.55
C GLU A 249 -74.52 14.37 3.61
N ASP A 250 -73.98 15.38 4.29
CA ASP A 250 -74.50 16.75 4.23
C ASP A 250 -74.40 17.33 2.81
N SER A 251 -73.29 17.08 2.10
CA SER A 251 -73.14 17.50 0.70
C SER A 251 -74.08 16.74 -0.23
N GLN A 252 -74.30 15.44 -0.02
CA GLN A 252 -75.27 14.62 -0.74
C GLN A 252 -76.70 15.07 -0.46
N LYS A 253 -77.02 15.44 0.79
CA LYS A 253 -78.31 15.99 1.17
C LYS A 253 -78.56 17.34 0.52
N GLN A 254 -77.55 18.21 0.45
CA GLN A 254 -77.64 19.46 -0.33
C GLN A 254 -77.82 19.20 -1.83
N LEU A 255 -77.15 18.19 -2.38
CA LEU A 255 -77.32 17.76 -3.77
C LEU A 255 -78.72 17.19 -4.03
N GLN A 256 -79.26 16.43 -3.07
CA GLN A 256 -80.61 15.90 -3.12
C GLN A 256 -81.64 17.02 -3.03
N GLU A 257 -81.48 17.98 -2.12
CA GLU A 257 -82.34 19.17 -2.04
C GLU A 257 -82.27 20.00 -3.33
N ALA A 258 -81.09 20.15 -3.93
CA ALA A 258 -80.93 20.80 -5.23
C ALA A 258 -81.61 20.00 -6.35
N ASN A 259 -81.50 18.67 -6.36
CA ASN A 259 -82.17 17.80 -7.32
C ASN A 259 -83.69 17.80 -7.16
N ASP A 260 -84.20 17.79 -5.93
CA ASP A 260 -85.62 17.91 -5.64
C ASP A 260 -86.13 19.27 -6.12
N LYS A 261 -85.35 20.33 -5.94
CA LYS A 261 -85.66 21.67 -6.46
C LYS A 261 -85.60 21.76 -7.98
N ILE A 262 -84.66 21.05 -8.62
CA ILE A 262 -84.62 20.89 -10.07
C ILE A 262 -85.85 20.11 -10.54
N SER A 263 -86.25 19.07 -9.82
CA SER A 263 -87.44 18.27 -10.11
C SER A 263 -88.71 19.12 -9.97
N GLU A 264 -88.82 19.93 -8.91
CA GLU A 264 -89.90 20.89 -8.70
C GLU A 264 -89.93 21.98 -9.78
N LEU A 265 -88.76 22.50 -10.18
CA LEU A 265 -88.62 23.40 -11.32
C LEU A 265 -88.98 22.72 -12.64
N ASN A 266 -88.68 21.43 -12.81
CA ASN A 266 -89.06 20.66 -14.00
C ASN A 266 -90.56 20.39 -14.03
N THR A 267 -91.20 20.11 -12.89
CA THR A 267 -92.67 20.02 -12.81
C THR A 267 -93.32 21.38 -13.06
N ASN A 268 -92.74 22.47 -12.55
CA ASN A 268 -93.20 23.82 -12.85
C ASN A 268 -92.98 24.18 -14.33
N ASN A 269 -91.85 23.80 -14.92
CA ASN A 269 -91.63 23.94 -16.36
C ASN A 269 -92.60 23.08 -17.16
N SER A 270 -92.95 21.88 -16.69
CA SER A 270 -93.99 21.05 -17.30
C SER A 270 -95.37 21.71 -17.21
N HIS A 271 -95.72 22.29 -16.06
CA HIS A 271 -96.96 23.05 -15.89
C HIS A 271 -96.98 24.32 -16.73
N LEU A 272 -95.87 25.06 -16.81
CA LEU A 272 -95.73 26.20 -17.71
C LEU A 272 -95.80 25.77 -19.17
N LYS A 273 -95.25 24.60 -19.51
CA LYS A 273 -95.33 24.01 -20.85
C LYS A 273 -96.74 23.56 -21.18
N GLU A 274 -97.47 23.02 -20.21
CA GLU A 274 -98.89 22.67 -20.31
C GLU A 274 -99.76 23.93 -20.41
N GLU A 275 -99.46 24.99 -19.65
CA GLU A 275 -100.07 26.32 -19.85
C GLU A 275 -99.74 26.90 -21.22
N LEU A 276 -98.51 26.72 -21.72
CA LEU A 276 -98.09 27.09 -23.07
C LEU A 276 -98.80 26.25 -24.13
N ASP A 277 -99.06 24.97 -23.88
CA ASP A 277 -99.83 24.09 -24.76
C ASP A 277 -101.31 24.46 -24.73
N ILE A 278 -101.85 24.85 -23.57
CA ILE A 278 -103.20 25.40 -23.45
C ILE A 278 -103.28 26.75 -24.17
N LEU A 279 -102.28 27.62 -24.03
CA LEU A 279 -102.18 28.88 -24.78
C LEU A 279 -101.98 28.64 -26.27
N SER A 280 -101.22 27.63 -26.67
CA SER A 280 -101.00 27.24 -28.07
C SER A 280 -102.25 26.60 -28.67
N GLN A 281 -102.98 25.79 -27.92
CA GLN A 281 -104.32 25.31 -28.29
C GLN A 281 -105.34 26.45 -28.35
N LYS A 282 -105.22 27.44 -27.45
CA LYS A 282 -106.03 28.67 -27.51
C LYS A 282 -105.68 29.51 -28.74
N LEU A 283 -104.40 29.58 -29.11
CA LEU A 283 -103.91 30.21 -30.34
C LEU A 283 -104.41 29.46 -31.59
N LEU A 284 -104.36 28.13 -31.59
CA LEU A 284 -104.91 27.24 -32.61
C LEU A 284 -106.44 27.34 -32.71
N SER A 285 -107.15 27.68 -31.63
CA SER A 285 -108.60 27.96 -31.65
C SER A 285 -108.94 29.39 -32.09
N THR A 286 -107.93 30.26 -32.29
CA THR A 286 -108.05 31.61 -32.88
C THR A 286 -107.30 31.73 -34.22
N GLY A 287 -107.01 30.62 -34.88
CA GLY A 287 -106.30 30.58 -36.16
C GLY A 287 -107.00 29.67 -37.16
N ASN A 288 -108.01 30.22 -37.84
CA ASN A 288 -108.64 29.66 -39.04
C ASN A 288 -107.55 29.41 -40.10
N GLU A 289 -107.08 28.18 -40.24
CA GLU A 289 -107.21 27.24 -41.37
C GLU A 289 -107.31 27.74 -42.84
N ASP A 290 -107.31 29.05 -43.10
CA ASP A 290 -107.35 29.66 -44.44
C ASP A 290 -105.95 30.09 -44.95
N GLU A 291 -105.00 30.44 -44.07
CA GLU A 291 -103.63 30.81 -44.49
C GLU A 291 -102.77 29.62 -44.98
N ILE A 292 -103.07 28.38 -44.55
CA ILE A 292 -102.27 27.19 -44.90
C ILE A 292 -102.72 26.56 -46.23
N ASN A 293 -104.00 26.70 -46.59
CA ASN A 293 -104.54 26.23 -47.87
C ASN A 293 -104.26 27.21 -49.03
N GLU A 294 -104.14 28.51 -48.76
CA GLU A 294 -103.78 29.52 -49.78
C GLU A 294 -102.27 29.51 -50.12
N LEU A 295 -101.40 29.25 -49.14
CA LEU A 295 -99.96 29.08 -49.40
C LEU A 295 -99.63 27.73 -50.09
N SER A 296 -100.39 26.66 -49.80
CA SER A 296 -100.24 25.38 -50.53
C SER A 296 -100.66 25.48 -51.99
N LYS A 297 -101.57 26.41 -52.33
CA LYS A 297 -101.91 26.76 -53.70
C LYS A 297 -100.80 27.56 -54.39
N ASN A 298 -100.18 28.51 -53.68
CA ASN A 298 -99.01 29.25 -54.19
C ASN A 298 -97.78 28.34 -54.44
N VAL A 299 -97.64 27.25 -53.67
CA VAL A 299 -96.59 26.23 -53.89
C VAL A 299 -96.88 25.32 -55.10
N ALA A 300 -98.13 25.23 -55.56
CA ALA A 300 -98.48 24.55 -56.80
C ALA A 300 -98.32 25.47 -58.03
N ASP A 301 -98.81 26.71 -57.95
CA ASP A 301 -98.81 27.67 -59.07
C ASP A 301 -97.38 28.14 -59.46
N LEU A 302 -96.48 28.35 -58.48
CA LEU A 302 -95.07 28.72 -58.75
C LEU A 302 -94.24 27.55 -59.31
N LYS A 303 -94.70 26.31 -59.10
CA LYS A 303 -94.05 25.11 -59.64
C LYS A 303 -94.44 24.91 -61.11
N GLU A 304 -95.69 25.23 -61.46
CA GLU A 304 -96.20 25.26 -62.83
C GLU A 304 -95.60 26.43 -63.66
N GLU A 305 -95.31 27.59 -63.04
CA GLU A 305 -94.64 28.72 -63.71
C GLU A 305 -93.15 28.44 -64.05
N ASN A 306 -92.47 27.64 -63.23
CA ASN A 306 -91.07 27.27 -63.48
C ASN A 306 -90.95 26.16 -64.55
N ASP A 307 -91.92 25.24 -64.61
CA ASP A 307 -92.01 24.22 -65.67
C ASP A 307 -92.34 24.87 -67.04
N GLN A 308 -93.17 25.94 -67.07
CA GLN A 308 -93.48 26.69 -68.31
C GLN A 308 -92.32 27.56 -68.84
N LEU A 309 -91.41 28.05 -67.99
CA LEU A 309 -90.20 28.77 -68.43
C LEU A 309 -89.11 27.80 -68.98
N GLN A 310 -89.10 26.55 -68.50
CA GLN A 310 -88.21 25.49 -68.94
C GLN A 310 -88.62 24.92 -70.33
N ASP A 311 -89.92 24.84 -70.62
CA ASP A 311 -90.44 24.46 -71.95
C ASP A 311 -90.23 25.55 -73.01
N LYS A 312 -90.23 26.84 -72.63
CA LYS A 312 -90.09 27.98 -73.56
C LYS A 312 -88.67 28.19 -74.09
N VAL A 313 -87.64 27.74 -73.35
CA VAL A 313 -86.25 27.73 -73.83
C VAL A 313 -86.01 26.51 -74.73
N SER A 314 -86.66 25.37 -74.44
CA SER A 314 -86.58 24.15 -75.27
C SER A 314 -87.23 24.32 -76.66
N GLN A 315 -88.27 25.16 -76.78
CA GLN A 315 -88.87 25.54 -78.08
C GLN A 315 -87.96 26.41 -78.97
N LEU A 316 -87.12 27.29 -78.41
CA LEU A 316 -86.21 28.16 -79.18
C LEU A 316 -85.01 27.42 -79.83
N GLU A 317 -84.72 26.20 -79.37
CA GLU A 317 -83.64 25.37 -79.91
C GLU A 317 -84.14 24.32 -80.92
N GLN A 318 -85.41 23.89 -80.83
CA GLN A 318 -86.02 22.96 -81.80
C GLN A 318 -86.47 23.65 -83.11
N GLU A 319 -86.73 24.97 -83.10
CA GLU A 319 -87.27 25.71 -84.27
C GLU A 319 -86.22 26.18 -85.31
N ASN A 320 -84.92 26.23 -84.97
CA ASN A 320 -83.89 26.74 -85.90
C ASN A 320 -83.26 25.69 -86.83
N ASN A 321 -83.43 24.38 -86.57
CA ASN A 321 -82.62 23.35 -87.24
C ASN A 321 -83.36 22.32 -88.11
N GLU A 322 -84.70 22.31 -88.16
CA GLU A 322 -85.45 21.36 -88.99
C GLU A 322 -86.24 22.00 -90.16
N LEU A 323 -85.52 22.62 -91.09
CA LEU A 323 -85.88 22.48 -92.52
C LEU A 323 -87.28 23.03 -92.91
N LYS A 324 -87.37 24.13 -93.65
CA LYS A 324 -86.78 24.20 -94.99
C LYS A 324 -86.88 22.88 -95.78
N THR A 325 -87.98 22.10 -95.70
CA THR A 325 -88.48 21.23 -96.79
C THR A 325 -89.85 20.60 -96.47
N LYS A 326 -90.91 21.21 -97.04
CA LYS A 326 -92.15 20.63 -97.61
C LYS A 326 -93.08 19.79 -96.73
N GLU A 327 -94.39 19.82 -96.89
CA GLU A 327 -95.42 20.72 -97.45
C GLU A 327 -96.73 20.02 -97.04
N GLU A 328 -97.74 20.79 -96.62
CA GLU A 328 -99.17 20.45 -96.61
C GLU A 328 -99.82 19.58 -95.48
N ILE A 329 -100.61 20.31 -94.65
CA ILE A 329 -102.06 20.13 -94.36
C ILE A 329 -102.53 19.47 -93.02
N VAL A 330 -102.89 20.35 -92.07
CA VAL A 330 -104.20 20.54 -91.35
C VAL A 330 -104.60 19.78 -90.04
N SER A 331 -104.80 20.61 -88.98
CA SER A 331 -105.79 20.67 -87.84
C SER A 331 -105.59 20.00 -86.45
N THR A 332 -105.37 20.89 -85.43
CA THR A 332 -105.89 20.99 -84.02
C THR A 332 -105.49 19.95 -82.96
N SER A 333 -105.03 20.21 -81.71
CA SER A 333 -104.68 21.41 -80.90
C SER A 333 -103.91 21.01 -79.61
N GLU A 334 -102.75 21.65 -79.36
CA GLU A 334 -102.07 22.00 -78.06
C GLU A 334 -101.23 20.94 -77.25
N ASP A 335 -99.94 20.80 -77.67
CA ASP A 335 -98.60 20.60 -77.02
C ASP A 335 -98.42 19.74 -75.72
N MET A 336 -97.67 18.60 -75.60
CA MET A 336 -96.33 18.05 -75.98
C MET A 336 -95.13 18.53 -75.13
N ASN A 337 -94.10 17.76 -74.74
CA ASN A 337 -93.75 16.32 -74.53
C ASN A 337 -92.22 16.31 -74.18
N PHE A 338 -91.69 15.64 -73.15
CA PHE A 338 -91.16 14.25 -73.15
C PHE A 338 -89.70 14.05 -73.62
N SER A 339 -88.87 13.65 -72.65
CA SER A 339 -88.04 12.43 -72.71
C SER A 339 -87.14 12.22 -73.93
N SER A 340 -86.14 13.10 -74.11
CA SER A 340 -84.86 12.71 -74.75
C SER A 340 -83.62 13.32 -74.07
N LEU A 341 -83.80 13.94 -72.91
CA LEU A 341 -82.78 13.89 -71.86
C LEU A 341 -82.59 12.43 -71.37
N LEU A 342 -83.33 11.47 -71.94
CA LEU A 342 -83.37 10.05 -71.63
C LEU A 342 -82.02 9.32 -71.75
N ASP A 343 -81.00 9.79 -72.48
CA ASP A 343 -79.71 9.04 -72.57
C ASP A 343 -78.66 9.53 -71.56
N ASP A 344 -78.64 10.83 -71.26
CA ASP A 344 -77.93 11.38 -70.09
C ASP A 344 -78.67 11.07 -68.79
N PHE A 345 -80.00 11.02 -68.82
CA PHE A 345 -80.79 10.35 -67.80
C PHE A 345 -80.56 8.87 -67.79
N THR A 346 -80.03 8.16 -68.80
CA THR A 346 -79.76 6.72 -68.60
C THR A 346 -78.52 6.51 -67.73
N LYS A 347 -77.48 7.34 -67.87
CA LYS A 347 -76.28 7.29 -66.98
C LYS A 347 -76.46 7.98 -65.64
N LYS A 348 -77.14 9.14 -65.60
CA LYS A 348 -77.62 9.69 -64.33
C LYS A 348 -78.74 8.86 -63.74
N SER A 349 -79.52 8.09 -64.50
CA SER A 349 -80.45 7.08 -63.97
C SER A 349 -79.70 5.84 -63.55
N GLU A 350 -78.50 5.52 -64.04
CA GLU A 350 -77.70 4.45 -63.44
C GLU A 350 -77.08 4.92 -62.13
N GLU A 351 -76.58 6.16 -62.03
CA GLU A 351 -76.15 6.75 -60.76
C GLU A 351 -77.32 7.10 -59.82
N LEU A 352 -78.49 7.46 -60.34
CA LEU A 352 -79.72 7.67 -59.57
C LEU A 352 -80.41 6.34 -59.29
N VAL A 353 -80.25 5.28 -60.09
CA VAL A 353 -80.67 3.92 -59.73
C VAL A 353 -79.67 3.34 -58.75
N GLN A 354 -78.39 3.73 -58.78
CA GLN A 354 -77.42 3.35 -57.76
C GLN A 354 -77.68 4.09 -56.45
N ILE A 355 -77.90 5.41 -56.46
CA ILE A 355 -78.30 6.21 -55.30
C ILE A 355 -79.74 5.88 -54.86
N LYS A 356 -80.65 5.51 -55.75
CA LYS A 356 -82.01 5.04 -55.40
C LYS A 356 -81.99 3.57 -55.01
N SER A 357 -81.02 2.77 -55.42
CA SER A 357 -80.77 1.42 -54.89
C SER A 357 -80.03 1.49 -53.57
N GLU A 358 -79.18 2.48 -53.33
CA GLU A 358 -78.50 2.74 -52.07
C GLU A 358 -79.46 3.43 -51.09
N TYR A 359 -80.34 4.30 -51.57
CA TYR A 359 -81.44 4.86 -50.80
C TYR A 359 -82.55 3.84 -50.58
N GLN A 360 -82.82 2.94 -51.53
CA GLN A 360 -83.73 1.81 -51.33
C GLN A 360 -83.07 0.72 -50.48
N LEU A 361 -81.75 0.50 -50.53
CA LEU A 361 -81.00 -0.34 -49.59
C LEU A 361 -80.91 0.33 -48.22
N LEU A 362 -80.93 1.66 -48.13
CA LEU A 362 -80.97 2.40 -46.88
C LEU A 362 -82.40 2.50 -46.34
N LEU A 363 -83.42 2.50 -47.20
CA LEU A 363 -84.84 2.47 -46.84
C LEU A 363 -85.28 1.03 -46.53
N ASP A 364 -84.70 0.04 -47.20
CA ASP A 364 -84.85 -1.38 -46.93
C ASP A 364 -83.94 -1.79 -45.77
N SER A 365 -82.78 -1.16 -45.55
CA SER A 365 -82.00 -1.28 -44.30
C SER A 365 -82.68 -0.55 -43.17
N SER A 366 -83.34 0.59 -43.41
CA SER A 366 -84.17 1.28 -42.43
C SER A 366 -85.44 0.51 -42.13
N LYS A 367 -86.07 -0.14 -43.12
CA LYS A 367 -87.20 -1.06 -42.93
C LYS A 367 -86.77 -2.41 -42.36
N ILE A 368 -85.60 -2.94 -42.68
CA ILE A 368 -85.01 -4.13 -42.04
C ILE A 368 -84.58 -3.78 -40.63
N ASN A 369 -84.12 -2.55 -40.37
CA ASN A 369 -83.86 -2.04 -39.03
C ASN A 369 -85.17 -1.74 -38.31
N GLU A 370 -86.25 -1.34 -38.99
CA GLU A 370 -87.59 -1.18 -38.41
C GLU A 370 -88.24 -2.55 -38.18
N TYR A 371 -87.98 -3.54 -39.03
CA TYR A 371 -88.38 -4.94 -38.83
C TYR A 371 -87.51 -5.61 -37.78
N LYS A 372 -86.21 -5.31 -37.67
CA LYS A 372 -85.32 -5.72 -36.57
C LYS A 372 -85.60 -4.95 -35.30
N LEU A 373 -86.08 -3.71 -35.35
CA LEU A 373 -86.55 -2.95 -34.19
C LEU A 373 -87.91 -3.47 -33.77
N LYS A 374 -88.79 -3.87 -34.69
CA LYS A 374 -90.03 -4.59 -34.37
C LYS A 374 -89.77 -6.05 -33.96
N GLU A 375 -88.72 -6.70 -34.45
CA GLU A 375 -88.27 -8.02 -33.99
C GLU A 375 -87.58 -7.89 -32.64
N LEU A 376 -86.77 -6.85 -32.39
CA LEU A 376 -86.16 -6.54 -31.10
C LEU A 376 -87.18 -5.98 -30.10
N GLU A 377 -88.25 -5.33 -30.55
CA GLU A 377 -89.39 -4.94 -29.72
C GLU A 377 -90.32 -6.12 -29.47
N ASN A 378 -90.49 -7.05 -30.42
CA ASN A 378 -91.19 -8.32 -30.17
C ASN A 378 -90.34 -9.35 -29.41
N GLU A 379 -89.02 -9.29 -29.50
CA GLU A 379 -88.06 -10.08 -28.74
C GLU A 379 -87.90 -9.46 -27.36
N ASN A 380 -87.91 -8.12 -27.23
CA ASN A 380 -88.06 -7.45 -25.94
C ASN A 380 -89.47 -7.60 -25.35
N ALA A 381 -90.53 -7.73 -26.16
CA ALA A 381 -91.86 -8.05 -25.66
C ALA A 381 -91.95 -9.53 -25.26
N LYS A 382 -91.31 -10.46 -25.97
CA LYS A 382 -91.16 -11.86 -25.53
C LYS A 382 -90.23 -12.01 -24.32
N LEU A 383 -89.21 -11.16 -24.17
CA LEU A 383 -88.40 -11.08 -22.95
C LEU A 383 -89.23 -10.48 -21.81
N LYS A 384 -90.04 -9.43 -22.04
CA LYS A 384 -90.98 -8.87 -21.06
C LYS A 384 -92.15 -9.80 -20.70
N GLU A 385 -92.58 -10.67 -21.60
CA GLU A 385 -93.65 -11.65 -21.40
C GLU A 385 -93.11 -13.01 -20.87
N SER A 386 -91.79 -13.17 -20.82
CA SER A 386 -91.11 -14.09 -19.87
C SER A 386 -90.81 -13.46 -18.51
N SER A 387 -91.13 -12.17 -18.32
CA SER A 387 -90.78 -11.43 -17.11
C SER A 387 -91.90 -10.46 -16.69
N SER A 388 -93.10 -10.98 -16.50
CA SER A 388 -94.13 -10.34 -15.68
C SER A 388 -95.01 -11.41 -15.05
N ILE A 389 -94.71 -11.78 -13.79
CA ILE A 389 -95.64 -12.18 -12.72
C ILE A 389 -94.82 -12.27 -11.41
N GLU A 390 -95.19 -11.39 -10.49
CA GLU A 390 -95.26 -11.56 -9.03
C GLU A 390 -93.99 -11.65 -8.15
N GLU A 391 -93.86 -10.61 -7.33
CA GLU A 391 -93.48 -10.61 -5.91
C GLU A 391 -93.21 -11.98 -5.25
N GLY A 392 -91.97 -12.19 -4.82
CA GLY A 392 -91.55 -13.19 -3.84
C GLY A 392 -90.02 -13.14 -3.62
N PRO A 393 -89.53 -13.12 -2.36
CA PRO A 393 -88.33 -12.38 -1.97
C PRO A 393 -87.04 -13.18 -2.18
N ILE A 394 -85.92 -12.54 -2.54
CA ILE A 394 -84.55 -12.93 -2.13
C ILE A 394 -83.66 -11.67 -2.19
N ASP A 395 -83.52 -11.08 -1.02
CA ASP A 395 -82.34 -10.39 -0.47
C ASP A 395 -81.04 -11.12 -0.90
N THR A 396 -80.10 -10.50 -1.66
CA THR A 396 -78.66 -10.93 -1.85
C THR A 396 -77.97 -10.34 -3.10
N ASN A 397 -78.04 -9.02 -3.39
CA ASN A 397 -77.16 -8.48 -4.46
C ASN A 397 -76.68 -7.03 -4.31
N ASP A 398 -76.99 -6.34 -3.21
CA ASP A 398 -76.36 -5.06 -2.89
C ASP A 398 -74.94 -5.26 -2.32
N ASP A 399 -74.71 -6.39 -1.63
CA ASP A 399 -73.39 -6.75 -1.10
C ASP A 399 -72.37 -6.97 -2.21
N LEU A 400 -72.73 -7.62 -3.33
CA LEU A 400 -71.79 -7.87 -4.44
C LEU A 400 -71.46 -6.60 -5.25
N ILE A 401 -72.38 -5.63 -5.30
CA ILE A 401 -72.15 -4.34 -5.96
C ILE A 401 -71.30 -3.45 -5.06
N ASN A 402 -71.57 -3.43 -3.75
CA ASN A 402 -70.73 -2.74 -2.78
C ASN A 402 -69.35 -3.38 -2.70
N GLU A 403 -69.25 -4.71 -2.62
CA GLU A 403 -68.00 -5.46 -2.59
C GLU A 403 -67.17 -5.24 -3.86
N ASN A 404 -67.77 -5.18 -5.06
CA ASN A 404 -67.03 -4.79 -6.27
C ASN A 404 -66.55 -3.34 -6.25
N LYS A 405 -67.31 -2.43 -5.61
CA LYS A 405 -66.93 -1.02 -5.49
C LYS A 405 -65.80 -0.85 -4.46
N THR A 406 -65.86 -1.57 -3.35
CA THR A 406 -64.82 -1.66 -2.33
C THR A 406 -63.57 -2.32 -2.90
N LEU A 407 -63.69 -3.44 -3.59
CA LEU A 407 -62.56 -4.11 -4.26
C LEU A 407 -61.91 -3.22 -5.32
N LYS A 408 -62.68 -2.38 -6.02
CA LYS A 408 -62.14 -1.43 -6.99
C LYS A 408 -61.43 -0.26 -6.32
N GLN A 409 -61.93 0.24 -5.19
CA GLN A 409 -61.24 1.23 -4.37
C GLN A 409 -59.98 0.66 -3.73
N ASP A 410 -60.02 -0.58 -3.23
CA ASP A 410 -58.87 -1.29 -2.69
C ASP A 410 -57.82 -1.55 -3.78
N LEU A 411 -58.23 -1.90 -5.01
CA LEU A 411 -57.32 -2.02 -6.16
C LEU A 411 -56.65 -0.68 -6.50
N MET A 412 -57.41 0.43 -6.49
CA MET A 412 -56.85 1.75 -6.75
C MET A 412 -55.91 2.21 -5.62
N ALA A 413 -56.26 1.95 -4.35
CA ALA A 413 -55.40 2.22 -3.21
C ALA A 413 -54.13 1.35 -3.24
N LYS A 414 -54.25 0.09 -3.67
CA LYS A 414 -53.09 -0.80 -3.85
C LYS A 414 -52.22 -0.38 -5.03
N ASP A 415 -52.79 0.13 -6.11
CA ASP A 415 -52.02 0.70 -7.23
C ASP A 415 -51.30 2.00 -6.81
N GLU A 416 -51.91 2.82 -5.96
CA GLU A 416 -51.30 4.02 -5.40
C GLU A 416 -50.17 3.66 -4.42
N GLU A 417 -50.37 2.69 -3.51
CA GLU A 417 -49.30 2.13 -2.67
C GLU A 417 -48.18 1.50 -3.52
N LEU A 418 -48.50 0.80 -4.61
CA LEU A 418 -47.51 0.24 -5.54
C LEU A 418 -46.70 1.35 -6.22
N THR A 419 -47.35 2.47 -6.52
CA THR A 419 -46.70 3.64 -7.13
C THR A 419 -45.78 4.32 -6.13
N ASP A 420 -46.19 4.45 -4.87
CA ASP A 420 -45.35 5.00 -3.80
C ASP A 420 -44.18 4.08 -3.45
N ILE A 421 -44.40 2.76 -3.35
CA ILE A 421 -43.34 1.77 -3.16
C ILE A 421 -42.37 1.80 -4.34
N LYS A 422 -42.86 1.96 -5.57
CA LYS A 422 -42.02 2.07 -6.76
C LYS A 422 -41.18 3.35 -6.75
N ASN A 423 -41.76 4.48 -6.36
CA ASN A 423 -41.05 5.75 -6.21
C ASN A 423 -39.99 5.67 -5.09
N GLN A 424 -40.30 4.98 -3.99
CA GLN A 424 -39.33 4.72 -2.91
C GLN A 424 -38.22 3.75 -3.35
N LEU A 425 -38.54 2.73 -4.14
CA LEU A 425 -37.55 1.85 -4.75
C LEU A 425 -36.65 2.62 -5.70
N GLU A 426 -37.21 3.52 -6.51
CA GLU A 426 -36.45 4.36 -7.43
C GLU A 426 -35.58 5.38 -6.68
N SER A 427 -36.06 5.95 -5.56
CA SER A 427 -35.23 6.80 -4.70
C SER A 427 -34.12 6.02 -4.00
N LEU A 428 -34.41 4.84 -3.44
CA LEU A 428 -33.42 3.97 -2.80
C LEU A 428 -32.39 3.45 -3.81
N GLN A 429 -32.80 3.22 -5.05
CA GLN A 429 -31.91 2.76 -6.11
C GLN A 429 -30.99 3.89 -6.61
N ILE A 430 -31.46 5.13 -6.61
CA ILE A 430 -30.61 6.32 -6.82
C ILE A 430 -29.63 6.50 -5.65
N GLU A 431 -30.08 6.30 -4.41
CA GLU A 431 -29.21 6.36 -3.23
C GLU A 431 -28.14 5.25 -3.23
N LEU A 432 -28.50 4.02 -3.59
CA LEU A 432 -27.56 2.90 -3.76
C LEU A 432 -26.54 3.17 -4.87
N SER A 433 -26.98 3.74 -6.00
CA SER A 433 -26.07 4.10 -7.10
C SER A 433 -25.09 5.21 -6.69
N ASN A 434 -25.54 6.20 -5.91
CA ASN A 434 -24.66 7.27 -5.43
C ASN A 434 -23.64 6.76 -4.40
N VAL A 435 -24.04 5.83 -3.52
CA VAL A 435 -23.13 5.20 -2.54
C VAL A 435 -22.11 4.29 -3.24
N GLU A 436 -22.50 3.58 -4.31
CA GLU A 436 -21.55 2.81 -5.12
C GLU A 436 -20.54 3.70 -5.85
N ASP A 437 -20.96 4.83 -6.42
CA ASP A 437 -20.06 5.75 -7.13
C ASP A 437 -19.11 6.49 -6.16
N ASP A 438 -19.61 7.02 -5.03
CA ASP A 438 -18.78 7.70 -4.02
C ASP A 438 -17.76 6.73 -3.35
N SER A 439 -18.18 5.49 -3.07
CA SER A 439 -17.28 4.48 -2.50
C SER A 439 -16.23 4.02 -3.51
N LYS A 440 -16.58 3.94 -4.81
CA LYS A 440 -15.67 3.52 -5.86
C LYS A 440 -14.63 4.58 -6.16
N ASP A 441 -15.02 5.85 -6.17
CA ASP A 441 -14.08 6.96 -6.36
C ASP A 441 -13.11 7.09 -5.17
N SER A 442 -13.60 6.94 -3.94
CA SER A 442 -12.75 6.91 -2.75
C SER A 442 -11.77 5.71 -2.74
N LEU A 443 -12.23 4.51 -3.13
CA LEU A 443 -11.37 3.33 -3.23
C LEU A 443 -10.37 3.44 -4.38
N GLN A 444 -10.74 4.10 -5.48
CA GLN A 444 -9.84 4.35 -6.60
C GLN A 444 -8.75 5.36 -6.23
N GLU A 445 -9.08 6.38 -5.42
CA GLU A 445 -8.12 7.34 -4.89
C GLU A 445 -7.15 6.68 -3.90
N GLU A 446 -7.64 5.84 -2.99
CA GLU A 446 -6.78 5.01 -2.12
C GLU A 446 -5.89 4.05 -2.91
N LEU A 447 -6.43 3.39 -3.94
CA LEU A 447 -5.66 2.48 -4.79
C LEU A 447 -4.56 3.21 -5.55
N ASN A 448 -4.85 4.41 -6.06
CA ASN A 448 -3.85 5.25 -6.72
C ASN A 448 -2.75 5.69 -5.73
N ASN A 449 -3.13 6.11 -4.52
CA ASN A 449 -2.16 6.48 -3.48
C ASN A 449 -1.27 5.30 -3.05
N ILE A 450 -1.84 4.10 -2.89
CA ILE A 450 -1.09 2.88 -2.58
C ILE A 450 -0.15 2.51 -3.73
N THR A 451 -0.61 2.68 -4.98
CA THR A 451 0.21 2.40 -6.18
C THR A 451 1.38 3.38 -6.28
N GLU A 452 1.15 4.68 -6.06
CA GLU A 452 2.23 5.68 -6.03
C GLU A 452 3.23 5.41 -4.90
N HIS A 453 2.74 4.97 -3.73
CA HIS A 453 3.61 4.63 -2.62
C HIS A 453 4.43 3.36 -2.90
N TYR A 454 3.82 2.35 -3.52
CA TYR A 454 4.50 1.14 -3.97
C TYR A 454 5.58 1.46 -5.00
N ASP A 455 5.29 2.30 -5.99
CA ASP A 455 6.25 2.71 -7.01
C ASP A 455 7.43 3.48 -6.39
N SER A 456 7.16 4.37 -5.43
CA SER A 456 8.21 5.06 -4.67
C SER A 456 9.08 4.09 -3.88
N LEU A 457 8.48 3.11 -3.21
CA LEU A 457 9.20 2.11 -2.43
C LEU A 457 10.02 1.16 -3.34
N GLN A 458 9.48 0.82 -4.51
CA GLN A 458 10.18 0.03 -5.53
C GLN A 458 11.39 0.82 -6.07
N GLU A 459 11.25 2.13 -6.28
CA GLU A 459 12.35 2.99 -6.71
C GLU A 459 13.45 3.10 -5.64
N GLU A 460 13.06 3.19 -4.37
CA GLU A 460 13.98 3.24 -3.23
C GLU A 460 14.70 1.90 -3.04
N TYR A 461 13.99 0.78 -3.17
CA TYR A 461 14.58 -0.57 -3.18
C TYR A 461 15.61 -0.74 -4.31
N ASN A 462 15.32 -0.26 -5.51
CA ASN A 462 16.25 -0.31 -6.64
C ASN A 462 17.49 0.56 -6.39
N LYS A 463 17.32 1.76 -5.81
CA LYS A 463 18.45 2.62 -5.40
C LYS A 463 19.32 1.92 -4.35
N LEU A 464 18.69 1.27 -3.36
CA LEU A 464 19.39 0.52 -2.31
C LEU A 464 20.15 -0.70 -2.86
N LEU A 465 19.55 -1.40 -3.83
CA LEU A 465 20.21 -2.51 -4.51
C LEU A 465 21.42 -2.04 -5.32
N GLN A 466 21.31 -0.88 -5.96
CA GLN A 466 22.39 -0.28 -6.72
C GLN A 466 23.54 0.20 -5.83
N THR A 467 23.25 0.84 -4.69
CA THR A 467 24.28 1.20 -3.70
C THR A 467 24.93 -0.02 -3.09
N ASN A 468 24.17 -1.08 -2.77
CA ASN A 468 24.74 -2.32 -2.22
C ASN A 468 25.69 -3.02 -3.21
N ASN A 469 25.37 -2.97 -4.51
CA ASN A 469 26.25 -3.47 -5.57
C ASN A 469 27.53 -2.63 -5.67
N SER A 470 27.43 -1.30 -5.65
CA SER A 470 28.61 -0.42 -5.63
C SER A 470 29.48 -0.64 -4.41
N ILE A 471 28.90 -0.76 -3.21
CA ILE A 471 29.63 -1.06 -1.97
C ILE A 471 30.34 -2.40 -2.07
N SER A 472 29.71 -3.43 -2.65
CA SER A 472 30.33 -4.74 -2.86
C SER A 472 31.53 -4.68 -3.82
N GLU A 473 31.43 -3.88 -4.87
CA GLU A 473 32.51 -3.65 -5.83
C GLU A 473 33.67 -2.87 -5.18
N GLU A 474 33.35 -1.84 -4.39
CA GLU A 474 34.32 -1.06 -3.61
C GLU A 474 35.03 -1.94 -2.57
N LEU A 475 34.31 -2.82 -1.87
CA LEU A 475 34.89 -3.81 -0.94
C LEU A 475 35.85 -4.78 -1.63
N SER A 476 35.57 -5.16 -2.88
CA SER A 476 36.45 -6.02 -3.67
C SER A 476 37.75 -5.30 -4.04
N ILE A 477 37.64 -4.04 -4.48
CA ILE A 477 38.80 -3.19 -4.79
C ILE A 477 39.63 -2.95 -3.53
N GLN A 478 39.00 -2.59 -2.41
CA GLN A 478 39.66 -2.37 -1.13
C GLN A 478 40.41 -3.63 -0.66
N LYS A 479 39.82 -4.83 -0.82
CA LYS A 479 40.47 -6.11 -0.49
C LYS A 479 41.70 -6.37 -1.36
N GLU A 480 41.61 -6.08 -2.65
CA GLU A 480 42.74 -6.24 -3.57
C GLU A 480 43.88 -5.27 -3.25
N GLU A 481 43.54 -4.04 -2.88
CA GLU A 481 44.50 -3.03 -2.45
C GLU A 481 45.14 -3.35 -1.09
N ASN A 482 44.36 -3.87 -0.14
CA ASN A 482 44.88 -4.35 1.14
C ASN A 482 45.84 -5.54 0.96
N ASN A 483 45.55 -6.43 0.01
CA ASN A 483 46.46 -7.52 -0.35
C ASN A 483 47.77 -7.00 -0.97
N LYS A 484 47.71 -6.00 -1.84
CA LYS A 484 48.90 -5.34 -2.41
C LYS A 484 49.72 -4.65 -1.32
N GLN A 485 49.07 -3.91 -0.42
CA GLN A 485 49.73 -3.27 0.72
C GLN A 485 50.38 -4.29 1.65
N LYS A 486 49.74 -5.43 1.92
CA LYS A 486 50.30 -6.53 2.72
C LYS A 486 51.54 -7.16 2.08
N ILE A 487 51.57 -7.30 0.76
CA ILE A 487 52.77 -7.77 0.03
C ILE A 487 53.91 -6.75 0.16
N SER A 488 53.61 -5.45 0.00
CA SER A 488 54.60 -4.38 0.20
C SER A 488 55.13 -4.35 1.65
N LEU A 489 54.26 -4.50 2.65
CA LEU A 489 54.62 -4.56 4.07
C LEU A 489 55.55 -5.74 4.38
N ASN A 490 55.27 -6.92 3.81
CA ASN A 490 56.13 -8.08 3.95
C ASN A 490 57.50 -7.85 3.30
N SER A 491 57.57 -7.17 2.15
CA SER A 491 58.85 -6.81 1.53
C SER A 491 59.65 -5.82 2.38
N LEU A 492 58.99 -4.78 2.91
CA LEU A 492 59.60 -3.79 3.79
C LEU A 492 60.09 -4.40 5.11
N THR A 493 59.38 -5.41 5.62
CA THR A 493 59.79 -6.17 6.81
C THR A 493 61.01 -7.02 6.52
N SER A 494 61.09 -7.64 5.34
CA SER A 494 62.28 -8.36 4.89
C SER A 494 63.48 -7.43 4.72
N ASP A 495 63.27 -6.27 4.11
CA ASP A 495 64.31 -5.25 3.92
C ASP A 495 64.80 -4.70 5.27
N LYS A 496 63.88 -4.45 6.21
CA LYS A 496 64.24 -4.07 7.57
C LYS A 496 65.14 -5.11 8.23
N ASN A 497 64.81 -6.39 8.15
CA ASN A 497 65.64 -7.46 8.73
C ASN A 497 67.03 -7.50 8.08
N ILE A 498 67.12 -7.32 6.76
CA ILE A 498 68.41 -7.22 6.05
C ILE A 498 69.22 -6.00 6.52
N PHE A 499 68.56 -4.86 6.73
CA PHE A 499 69.22 -3.67 7.26
C PHE A 499 69.64 -3.83 8.72
N GLU A 500 68.86 -4.54 9.53
CA GLU A 500 69.16 -4.81 10.95
C GLU A 500 70.37 -5.75 11.07
N ASP A 501 70.43 -6.80 10.23
CA ASP A 501 71.62 -7.66 10.10
C ASP A 501 72.85 -6.86 9.66
N LYS A 502 72.68 -5.94 8.71
CA LYS A 502 73.77 -5.10 8.21
C LYS A 502 74.21 -4.03 9.20
N ILE A 503 73.30 -3.52 10.03
CA ILE A 503 73.62 -2.63 11.14
C ILE A 503 74.42 -3.40 12.18
N SER A 504 74.02 -4.62 12.55
CA SER A 504 74.81 -5.46 13.47
C SER A 504 76.19 -5.81 12.89
N GLU A 505 76.29 -6.04 11.58
CA GLU A 505 77.57 -6.27 10.92
C GLU A 505 78.48 -5.02 10.95
N LEU A 506 77.89 -3.82 10.77
CA LEU A 506 78.58 -2.54 10.88
C LEU A 506 78.96 -2.19 12.32
N GLU A 507 78.13 -2.50 13.31
CA GLU A 507 78.43 -2.32 14.73
C GLU A 507 79.62 -3.21 15.14
N ASN A 508 79.63 -4.48 14.74
CA ASN A 508 80.79 -5.36 14.95
C ASN A 508 82.06 -4.84 14.25
N LEU A 509 81.92 -4.24 13.06
CA LEU A 509 83.04 -3.63 12.36
C LEU A 509 83.56 -2.37 13.07
N ILE A 510 82.65 -1.55 13.62
CA ILE A 510 82.99 -0.37 14.42
C ILE A 510 83.70 -0.78 15.70
N ASP A 511 83.20 -1.79 16.41
CA ASP A 511 83.85 -2.31 17.63
C ASP A 511 85.26 -2.83 17.33
N SER A 512 85.43 -3.57 16.22
CA SER A 512 86.76 -4.02 15.75
C SER A 512 87.67 -2.86 15.37
N LYS A 513 87.13 -1.80 14.76
CA LYS A 513 87.89 -0.60 14.40
C LYS A 513 88.24 0.24 15.63
N ASP A 514 87.40 0.26 16.65
CA ASP A 514 87.68 0.92 17.93
C ASP A 514 88.76 0.18 18.72
N GLU A 515 88.79 -1.17 18.67
CA GLU A 515 89.95 -1.96 19.16
C GLU A 515 91.22 -1.63 18.37
N GLU A 516 91.14 -1.57 17.03
CA GLU A 516 92.29 -1.21 16.19
C GLU A 516 92.77 0.23 16.43
N ILE A 517 91.85 1.18 16.66
CA ILE A 517 92.17 2.57 17.04
C ILE A 517 92.79 2.59 18.44
N ALA A 518 92.32 1.78 19.39
CA ALA A 518 92.93 1.67 20.71
C ALA A 518 94.37 1.15 20.61
N ASP A 519 94.61 0.12 19.79
CA ASP A 519 95.94 -0.42 19.51
C ASP A 519 96.83 0.58 18.78
N LEU A 520 96.31 1.29 17.77
CA LEU A 520 97.03 2.34 17.05
C LEU A 520 97.32 3.55 17.93
N LYS A 521 96.47 3.86 18.91
CA LYS A 521 96.69 4.93 19.88
C LYS A 521 97.79 4.55 20.88
N VAL A 522 97.85 3.29 21.30
CA VAL A 522 98.97 2.73 22.07
C VAL A 522 100.27 2.78 21.25
N GLN A 523 100.20 2.52 19.94
CA GLN A 523 101.36 2.67 19.04
C GLN A 523 101.75 4.15 18.84
N LEU A 524 100.79 5.06 18.67
CA LEU A 524 101.05 6.50 18.49
C LEU A 524 101.66 7.13 19.76
N ASP A 525 101.18 6.74 20.93
CA ASP A 525 101.75 7.14 22.22
C ASP A 525 103.18 6.58 22.40
N SER A 526 103.51 5.44 21.77
CA SER A 526 104.88 4.89 21.73
C SER A 526 105.81 5.51 20.67
N VAL A 527 105.25 6.17 19.65
CA VAL A 527 106.00 6.80 18.54
C VAL A 527 106.17 8.32 18.74
N SER A 528 105.42 8.94 19.65
CA SER A 528 105.50 10.38 19.94
C SER A 528 106.80 10.86 20.62
N PHE A 529 107.75 9.97 20.93
CA PHE A 529 109.06 10.34 21.50
C PHE A 529 110.18 10.48 20.46
N GLU A 530 109.98 10.13 19.19
CA GLU A 530 111.04 10.22 18.19
C GLU A 530 110.54 10.86 16.89
N SER A 531 111.04 12.08 16.65
CA SER A 531 111.33 12.73 15.35
C SER A 531 110.78 14.14 15.21
N SER A 532 111.54 15.06 15.80
CA SER A 532 111.63 16.45 15.37
C SER A 532 112.38 16.55 14.03
N ASN A 533 112.00 17.54 13.22
CA ASN A 533 112.68 18.12 12.04
C ASN A 533 112.18 17.65 10.66
N SER A 534 111.47 18.54 9.94
CA SER A 534 112.10 19.32 8.86
C SER A 534 111.08 20.30 8.22
N ASP A 535 111.38 21.59 8.37
CA ASP A 535 110.71 22.71 7.71
C ASP A 535 111.15 22.81 6.24
N VAL A 536 110.37 22.28 5.28
CA VAL A 536 110.46 22.70 3.86
C VAL A 536 109.11 22.73 3.10
N ASP A 537 108.01 22.10 3.56
CA ASP A 537 106.76 22.01 2.76
C ASP A 537 105.62 22.98 3.17
N ASN A 538 105.97 24.19 3.66
CA ASN A 538 105.03 25.09 4.34
C ASN A 538 104.07 25.90 3.41
N ASP A 539 104.19 25.81 2.08
CA ASP A 539 103.26 26.49 1.15
C ASP A 539 102.24 25.53 0.51
N ASP A 540 102.63 24.27 0.22
CA ASP A 540 101.69 23.25 -0.28
C ASP A 540 100.77 22.76 0.84
N LEU A 541 101.30 22.53 2.05
CA LEU A 541 100.50 22.21 3.24
C LEU A 541 99.52 23.33 3.59
N LYS A 542 99.82 24.59 3.26
CA LYS A 542 98.97 25.75 3.58
C LYS A 542 97.83 25.91 2.59
N ASN A 543 98.06 25.58 1.32
CA ASN A 543 97.00 25.47 0.32
C ASN A 543 96.14 24.23 0.57
N GLU A 544 96.72 23.09 0.90
CA GLU A 544 95.97 21.91 1.36
C GLU A 544 95.20 22.21 2.65
N LEU A 545 95.74 22.97 3.61
CA LEU A 545 95.02 23.40 4.81
C LEU A 545 93.83 24.33 4.49
N LYS A 546 93.96 25.15 3.44
CA LYS A 546 92.91 26.07 3.02
C LYS A 546 91.80 25.32 2.26
N ASP A 547 92.17 24.36 1.41
CA ASP A 547 91.22 23.49 0.71
C ASP A 547 90.54 22.53 1.68
N THR A 548 91.26 21.95 2.65
CA THR A 548 90.65 21.12 3.71
C THR A 548 89.75 21.96 4.62
N LYS A 549 90.10 23.20 4.98
CA LYS A 549 89.17 24.09 5.69
C LYS A 549 87.92 24.40 4.89
N LYS A 550 88.06 24.66 3.58
CA LYS A 550 86.92 24.90 2.70
C LYS A 550 86.03 23.65 2.61
N GLN A 551 86.63 22.47 2.42
CA GLN A 551 85.91 21.20 2.45
C GLN A 551 85.25 20.94 3.80
N LEU A 552 85.89 21.33 4.91
CA LEU A 552 85.31 21.21 6.26
C LEU A 552 84.09 22.11 6.42
N TYR A 553 84.16 23.37 5.95
CA TYR A 553 83.02 24.29 5.95
C TYR A 553 81.90 23.82 5.03
N ASP A 554 82.23 23.29 3.85
CA ASP A 554 81.24 22.71 2.93
C ASP A 554 80.59 21.46 3.55
N LYS A 555 81.36 20.65 4.29
CA LYS A 555 80.87 19.49 5.04
C LYS A 555 80.02 19.87 6.26
N ASP A 556 80.38 20.93 6.98
CA ASP A 556 79.57 21.47 8.08
C ASP A 556 78.24 22.02 7.55
N ALA A 557 78.27 22.72 6.42
CA ALA A 557 77.05 23.19 5.76
C ALA A 557 76.17 22.04 5.24
N GLU A 558 76.77 20.98 4.68
CA GLU A 558 76.06 19.73 4.35
C GLU A 558 75.47 19.07 5.60
N TYR A 559 76.22 19.01 6.71
CA TYR A 559 75.76 18.42 7.96
C TYR A 559 74.59 19.20 8.57
N ASP A 560 74.65 20.53 8.59
CA ASP A 560 73.55 21.37 9.07
C ASP A 560 72.30 21.22 8.20
N LYS A 561 72.47 21.11 6.87
CA LYS A 561 71.38 20.83 5.95
C LYS A 561 70.78 19.44 6.18
N LEU A 562 71.61 18.42 6.32
CA LEU A 562 71.18 17.04 6.59
C LEU A 562 70.47 16.94 7.95
N LYS A 563 70.92 17.68 8.95
CA LYS A 563 70.30 17.76 10.26
C LYS A 563 68.94 18.46 10.22
N LEU A 564 68.80 19.50 9.39
CA LEU A 564 67.51 20.14 9.14
C LEU A 564 66.54 19.17 8.46
N ASP A 565 66.98 18.51 7.40
CA ASP A 565 66.19 17.53 6.65
C ASP A 565 65.78 16.34 7.53
N TYR A 566 66.70 15.83 8.36
CA TYR A 566 66.39 14.77 9.33
C TYR A 566 65.34 15.20 10.36
N ASN A 567 65.42 16.43 10.87
CA ASN A 567 64.44 16.93 11.83
C ASN A 567 63.06 17.16 11.19
N GLN A 568 63.02 17.63 9.93
CA GLN A 568 61.78 17.74 9.18
C GLN A 568 61.16 16.37 8.90
N LEU A 569 61.96 15.40 8.46
CA LEU A 569 61.54 14.03 8.24
C LEU A 569 61.00 13.42 9.54
N LYS A 570 61.75 13.52 10.64
CA LYS A 570 61.31 13.05 11.96
C LYS A 570 59.97 13.66 12.39
N LYS A 571 59.75 14.96 12.11
CA LYS A 571 58.49 15.64 12.42
C LYS A 571 57.34 15.14 11.55
N SER A 572 57.59 14.95 10.26
CA SER A 572 56.64 14.37 9.30
C SER A 572 56.25 12.94 9.69
N THR A 573 57.22 12.08 9.98
CA THR A 573 56.97 10.69 10.39
C THR A 573 56.20 10.63 11.70
N LYS A 574 56.52 11.52 12.66
CA LYS A 574 55.78 11.58 13.92
C LYS A 574 54.32 12.02 13.73
N LEU A 575 54.06 12.93 12.78
CA LEU A 575 52.70 13.35 12.44
C LEU A 575 51.91 12.18 11.82
N GLN A 576 52.51 11.49 10.84
CA GLN A 576 51.90 10.31 10.20
C GLN A 576 51.62 9.19 11.20
N ILE A 577 52.51 8.94 12.15
CA ILE A 577 52.28 7.94 13.22
C ILE A 577 51.11 8.37 14.11
N SER A 578 50.95 9.67 14.39
CA SER A 578 49.80 10.17 15.16
C SER A 578 48.49 9.95 14.39
N GLU A 579 48.45 10.34 13.12
CA GLU A 579 47.27 10.17 12.25
C GLU A 579 46.89 8.69 12.09
N LEU A 580 47.87 7.81 11.93
CA LEU A 580 47.65 6.35 11.88
C LEU A 580 47.08 5.83 13.20
N ASN A 581 47.61 6.27 14.34
CA ASN A 581 47.10 5.85 15.64
C ASN A 581 45.67 6.35 15.87
N ASP A 582 45.37 7.60 15.50
CA ASP A 582 44.02 8.15 15.61
C ASP A 582 43.04 7.37 14.71
N GLY A 583 43.45 7.06 13.47
CA GLY A 583 42.66 6.21 12.56
C GLY A 583 42.45 4.78 13.07
N ILE A 584 43.45 4.17 13.72
CA ILE A 584 43.31 2.85 14.37
C ILE A 584 42.32 2.93 15.54
N LEU A 585 42.35 4.01 16.31
CA LEU A 585 41.48 4.22 17.46
C LEU A 585 40.02 4.39 17.02
N GLU A 586 39.79 5.14 15.95
CA GLU A 586 38.48 5.27 15.30
C GLU A 586 37.97 3.92 14.76
N PHE A 587 38.82 3.17 14.05
CA PHE A 587 38.48 1.83 13.57
C PHE A 587 38.13 0.88 14.71
N THR A 588 38.89 0.93 15.81
CA THR A 588 38.65 0.09 16.99
C THR A 588 37.30 0.42 17.64
N ASN A 589 36.99 1.71 17.81
CA ASN A 589 35.69 2.15 18.33
C ASN A 589 34.51 1.74 17.43
N ASN A 590 34.66 1.87 16.11
CA ASN A 590 33.63 1.42 15.18
C ASN A 590 33.43 -0.10 15.22
N ASN A 591 34.51 -0.87 15.36
CA ASN A 591 34.43 -2.32 15.47
C ASN A 591 33.75 -2.74 16.79
N GLU A 592 34.01 -2.05 17.89
CA GLU A 592 33.29 -2.27 19.16
C GLU A 592 31.80 -1.96 19.04
N LYS A 593 31.42 -0.87 18.35
CA LYS A 593 30.01 -0.56 18.07
C LYS A 593 29.35 -1.67 17.26
N LEU A 594 29.97 -2.12 16.17
CA LEU A 594 29.49 -3.25 15.35
C LEU A 594 29.39 -4.55 16.16
N THR A 595 30.30 -4.77 17.10
CA THR A 595 30.27 -5.96 17.97
C THR A 595 29.07 -5.90 18.92
N ARG A 596 28.81 -4.75 19.56
CA ARG A 596 27.63 -4.55 20.41
C ARG A 596 26.33 -4.65 19.63
N GLU A 597 26.29 -4.13 18.42
CA GLU A 597 25.12 -4.22 17.55
C GLU A 597 24.84 -5.69 17.14
N ASN A 598 25.88 -6.46 16.80
CA ASN A 598 25.74 -7.89 16.53
C ASN A 598 25.30 -8.69 17.77
N GLU A 599 25.80 -8.35 18.96
CA GLU A 599 25.34 -8.97 20.21
C GLU A 599 23.86 -8.67 20.45
N TYR A 600 23.44 -7.41 20.29
CA TYR A 600 22.03 -7.03 20.40
C TYR A 600 21.15 -7.78 19.40
N LEU A 601 21.52 -7.78 18.11
CA LEU A 601 20.81 -8.50 17.06
C LEU A 601 20.70 -10.00 17.35
N ASN A 602 21.77 -10.65 17.80
CA ASN A 602 21.74 -12.06 18.17
C ASN A 602 20.84 -12.32 19.39
N THR A 603 20.83 -11.41 20.36
CA THR A 603 19.98 -11.53 21.55
C THR A 603 18.51 -11.40 21.14
N THR A 604 18.17 -10.41 20.33
CA THR A 604 16.82 -10.23 19.78
C THR A 604 16.40 -11.41 18.90
N LEU A 605 17.29 -11.95 18.07
CA LEU A 605 17.01 -13.11 17.22
C LEU A 605 16.76 -14.38 18.05
N SER A 606 17.48 -14.54 19.16
CA SER A 606 17.25 -15.63 20.11
C SER A 606 15.88 -15.48 20.77
N GLU A 607 15.54 -14.28 21.25
CA GLU A 607 14.25 -13.99 21.86
C GLU A 607 13.08 -14.20 20.88
N THR A 608 13.19 -13.75 19.64
CA THR A 608 12.16 -13.97 18.62
C THR A 608 12.02 -15.44 18.27
N ASN A 609 13.11 -16.21 18.16
CA ASN A 609 13.05 -17.66 17.98
C ASN A 609 12.38 -18.38 19.16
N THR A 610 12.61 -17.93 20.40
CA THR A 610 11.90 -18.51 21.56
C THR A 610 10.40 -18.19 21.54
N LYS A 611 10.00 -17.00 21.10
CA LYS A 611 8.59 -16.64 20.92
C LYS A 611 7.95 -17.45 19.79
N LEU A 612 8.66 -17.62 18.67
CA LEU A 612 8.20 -18.42 17.53
C LEU A 612 7.94 -19.88 17.93
N ASN A 613 8.88 -20.49 18.65
CA ASN A 613 8.71 -21.86 19.15
C ASN A 613 7.51 -22.00 20.10
N LYS A 614 7.23 -20.99 20.95
CA LYS A 614 6.03 -21.01 21.81
C LYS A 614 4.76 -20.91 20.98
N LEU A 615 4.75 -20.06 19.95
CA LEU A 615 3.61 -19.92 19.04
C LEU A 615 3.36 -21.22 18.24
N GLU A 616 4.41 -21.90 17.79
CA GLU A 616 4.29 -23.21 17.12
C GLU A 616 3.71 -24.28 18.06
N GLN A 617 4.14 -24.30 19.32
CA GLN A 617 3.57 -25.21 20.33
C GLN A 617 2.09 -24.91 20.62
N GLU A 618 1.72 -23.63 20.74
CA GLU A 618 0.31 -23.23 20.87
C GLU A 618 -0.50 -23.63 19.63
N TYR A 619 0.04 -23.41 18.42
CA TYR A 619 -0.61 -23.80 17.18
C TYR A 619 -0.87 -25.31 17.12
N ASP A 620 0.12 -26.13 17.47
CA ASP A 620 -0.04 -27.59 17.52
C ASP A 620 -1.06 -28.02 18.59
N SER A 621 -1.08 -27.34 19.74
CA SER A 621 -2.07 -27.60 20.79
C SER A 621 -3.49 -27.26 20.34
N LEU A 622 -3.71 -26.07 19.76
CA LEU A 622 -5.01 -25.68 19.20
C LEU A 622 -5.44 -26.62 18.08
N LYS A 623 -4.52 -27.02 17.20
CA LYS A 623 -4.82 -27.96 16.11
C LYS A 623 -5.30 -29.31 16.63
N ASN A 624 -4.71 -29.80 17.71
CA ASN A 624 -5.16 -31.04 18.36
C ASN A 624 -6.52 -30.87 19.04
N GLU A 625 -6.75 -29.73 19.70
CA GLU A 625 -8.03 -29.42 20.33
C GLU A 625 -9.17 -29.28 19.30
N VAL A 626 -8.92 -28.62 18.17
CA VAL A 626 -9.86 -28.55 17.03
C VAL A 626 -10.18 -29.96 16.53
N LYS A 627 -9.18 -30.84 16.40
CA LYS A 627 -9.38 -32.23 15.97
C LYS A 627 -10.19 -33.05 16.98
N GLU A 628 -9.99 -32.84 18.27
CA GLU A 628 -10.82 -33.45 19.31
C GLU A 628 -12.26 -32.95 19.23
N LYS A 629 -12.48 -31.63 19.06
CA LYS A 629 -13.81 -31.05 18.93
C LYS A 629 -14.52 -31.49 17.66
N GLU A 630 -13.80 -31.66 16.54
CA GLU A 630 -14.36 -32.27 15.32
C GLU A 630 -14.80 -33.71 15.56
N ASN A 631 -14.01 -34.52 16.28
CA ASN A 631 -14.38 -35.89 16.63
C ASN A 631 -15.60 -35.94 17.57
N GLU A 632 -15.66 -35.04 18.56
CA GLU A 632 -16.79 -34.91 19.48
C GLU A 632 -18.06 -34.47 18.75
N CYS A 633 -17.97 -33.50 17.84
CA CYS A 633 -19.08 -33.05 17.01
C CYS A 633 -19.57 -34.17 16.08
N ASN A 634 -18.66 -34.94 15.48
CA ASN A 634 -19.02 -36.11 14.66
C ASN A 634 -19.73 -37.19 15.50
N LYS A 635 -19.29 -37.41 16.74
CA LYS A 635 -19.94 -38.36 17.65
C LYS A 635 -21.33 -37.89 18.06
N LEU A 636 -21.49 -36.63 18.47
CA LEU A 636 -22.78 -36.04 18.78
C LEU A 636 -23.74 -36.07 17.59
N LYS A 637 -23.23 -35.87 16.37
CA LYS A 637 -24.02 -35.97 15.14
C LYS A 637 -24.51 -37.40 14.90
N GLN A 638 -23.68 -38.41 15.19
CA GLN A 638 -24.09 -39.80 15.13
C GLN A 638 -25.12 -40.12 16.22
N ASP A 639 -24.90 -39.70 17.46
CA ASP A 639 -25.83 -39.90 18.56
C ASP A 639 -27.20 -39.25 18.27
N CYS A 640 -27.21 -38.07 17.65
CA CYS A 640 -28.45 -37.42 17.19
C CYS A 640 -29.16 -38.19 16.06
N LEU A 641 -28.43 -38.87 15.18
CA LEU A 641 -29.02 -39.73 14.15
C LEU A 641 -29.64 -40.98 14.79
N ASP A 642 -28.92 -41.60 15.73
CA ASP A 642 -29.37 -42.79 16.44
C ASP A 642 -30.62 -42.49 17.28
N ILE A 643 -30.66 -41.34 18.00
CA ILE A 643 -31.85 -40.88 18.73
C ILE A 643 -33.03 -40.60 17.78
N LYS A 644 -32.77 -40.06 16.59
CA LYS A 644 -33.82 -39.86 15.56
C LYS A 644 -34.38 -41.18 15.05
N GLU A 645 -33.54 -42.19 14.87
CA GLU A 645 -33.97 -43.53 14.45
C GLU A 645 -34.78 -44.23 15.55
N ASP A 646 -34.28 -44.21 16.79
CA ASP A 646 -34.98 -44.75 17.97
C ASP A 646 -36.34 -44.08 18.21
N SER A 647 -36.40 -42.75 18.07
CA SER A 647 -37.65 -42.00 18.22
C SER A 647 -38.62 -42.27 17.07
N ALA A 648 -38.14 -42.42 15.84
CA ALA A 648 -38.97 -42.85 14.70
C ALA A 648 -39.58 -44.24 14.93
N ASP A 649 -38.79 -45.19 15.44
CA ASP A 649 -39.27 -46.52 15.78
C ASP A 649 -40.27 -46.51 16.94
N LYS A 650 -40.04 -45.68 17.96
CA LYS A 650 -40.96 -45.50 19.08
C LYS A 650 -42.28 -44.86 18.62
N ILE A 651 -42.23 -43.87 17.72
CA ILE A 651 -43.40 -43.25 17.11
C ILE A 651 -44.17 -44.27 16.24
N ASN A 652 -43.48 -45.11 15.49
CA ASN A 652 -44.10 -46.16 14.68
C ASN A 652 -44.80 -47.20 15.55
N ASN A 653 -44.18 -47.62 16.66
CA ASN A 653 -44.80 -48.52 17.64
C ASN A 653 -46.02 -47.87 18.32
N LEU A 654 -45.92 -46.61 18.74
CA LEU A 654 -47.05 -45.87 19.30
C LEU A 654 -48.19 -45.70 18.30
N LYS A 655 -47.89 -45.42 17.01
CA LYS A 655 -48.91 -45.39 15.95
C LYS A 655 -49.62 -46.72 15.80
N LYS A 656 -48.88 -47.83 15.86
CA LYS A 656 -49.47 -49.17 15.81
C LYS A 656 -50.38 -49.43 17.01
N ASP A 657 -49.94 -49.08 18.22
CA ASP A 657 -50.74 -49.24 19.45
C ASP A 657 -52.01 -48.36 19.43
N VAL A 658 -51.89 -47.12 18.95
CA VAL A 658 -53.03 -46.20 18.77
C VAL A 658 -54.01 -46.76 17.74
N GLN A 659 -53.51 -47.32 16.62
CA GLN A 659 -54.37 -47.96 15.62
C GLN A 659 -55.10 -49.18 16.21
N GLU A 660 -54.40 -50.06 16.93
CA GLU A 660 -55.02 -51.23 17.58
C GLU A 660 -56.07 -50.83 18.63
N LYS A 661 -55.83 -49.76 19.39
CA LYS A 661 -56.82 -49.21 20.32
C LYS A 661 -57.99 -48.56 19.60
N SER A 662 -57.74 -47.84 18.50
CA SER A 662 -58.77 -47.24 17.65
C SER A 662 -59.70 -48.32 17.08
N ASP A 663 -59.14 -49.39 16.52
CA ASP A 663 -59.91 -50.52 15.97
C ASP A 663 -60.77 -51.20 17.05
N LYS A 664 -60.22 -51.35 18.28
CA LYS A 664 -60.98 -51.83 19.44
C LYS A 664 -62.10 -50.88 19.84
N LEU A 665 -61.85 -49.57 19.85
CA LEU A 665 -62.84 -48.54 20.17
C LEU A 665 -63.99 -48.55 19.14
N SER A 666 -63.69 -48.70 17.84
CA SER A 666 -64.68 -48.81 16.78
C SER A 666 -65.56 -50.05 16.89
N SER A 667 -65.05 -51.14 17.50
CA SER A 667 -65.83 -52.37 17.75
C SER A 667 -66.72 -52.32 19.01
N LEU A 668 -66.49 -51.34 19.90
CA LEU A 668 -67.17 -51.22 21.19
C LEU A 668 -68.66 -50.79 21.06
N PRO A 669 -69.05 -49.85 20.18
CA PRO A 669 -70.44 -49.51 19.92
C PRO A 669 -71.29 -50.72 19.51
N GLN A 670 -70.74 -51.59 18.66
CA GLN A 670 -71.42 -52.81 18.21
C GLN A 670 -71.65 -53.80 19.37
N LYS A 671 -70.72 -53.89 20.33
CA LYS A 671 -70.88 -54.70 21.55
C LYS A 671 -71.88 -54.09 22.53
N LEU A 672 -71.90 -52.76 22.66
CA LEU A 672 -72.87 -52.05 23.49
C LEU A 672 -74.28 -52.21 22.94
N GLU A 673 -74.46 -52.09 21.63
CA GLU A 673 -75.75 -52.30 20.97
C GLU A 673 -76.28 -53.73 21.17
N LEU A 674 -75.42 -54.75 21.10
CA LEU A 674 -75.79 -56.14 21.45
C LEU A 674 -76.22 -56.28 22.92
N LYS A 675 -75.56 -55.56 23.83
CA LYS A 675 -75.92 -55.55 25.26
C LYS A 675 -77.21 -54.80 25.53
N ASP A 676 -77.48 -53.71 24.81
CA ASP A 676 -78.75 -52.97 24.91
C ASP A 676 -79.92 -53.81 24.37
N ILE A 677 -79.69 -54.58 23.30
CA ILE A 677 -80.67 -55.58 22.82
C ILE A 677 -80.94 -56.64 23.89
N GLU A 678 -79.90 -57.15 24.57
CA GLU A 678 -80.03 -58.13 25.65
C GLU A 678 -80.79 -57.56 26.86
N ILE A 679 -80.48 -56.32 27.28
CA ILE A 679 -81.19 -55.61 28.35
C ILE A 679 -82.67 -55.38 27.98
N SER A 680 -82.94 -55.02 26.73
CA SER A 680 -84.31 -54.81 26.25
C SER A 680 -85.13 -56.11 26.26
N GLN A 681 -84.50 -57.25 25.93
CA GLN A 681 -85.13 -58.57 26.05
C GLN A 681 -85.39 -58.97 27.51
N LEU A 682 -84.44 -58.71 28.42
CA LEU A 682 -84.60 -58.96 29.86
C LEU A 682 -85.72 -58.12 30.45
N ASN A 683 -85.81 -56.84 30.10
CA ASN A 683 -86.90 -55.96 30.55
C ASN A 683 -88.28 -56.45 30.06
N LYS A 684 -88.36 -57.04 28.86
CA LYS A 684 -89.60 -57.62 28.33
C LYS A 684 -90.04 -58.86 29.13
N LEU A 685 -89.08 -59.69 29.55
CA LEU A 685 -89.29 -60.83 30.45
C LEU A 685 -89.73 -60.41 31.86
N LEU A 686 -89.15 -59.32 32.37
CA LEU A 686 -89.47 -58.76 33.69
C LEU A 686 -90.92 -58.26 33.74
N LYS A 687 -91.37 -57.59 32.68
CA LYS A 687 -92.76 -57.12 32.53
C LYS A 687 -93.78 -58.25 32.47
N THR A 688 -93.44 -59.37 31.84
CA THR A 688 -94.32 -60.56 31.80
C THR A 688 -94.43 -61.24 33.17
N ARG A 689 -93.33 -61.25 33.94
CA ARG A 689 -93.31 -61.73 35.33
C ARG A 689 -94.13 -60.85 36.27
N GLU A 690 -94.14 -59.53 36.08
CA GLU A 690 -94.99 -58.60 36.83
C GLU A 690 -96.48 -58.83 36.55
N GLU A 691 -96.86 -59.06 35.29
CA GLU A 691 -98.24 -59.38 34.90
C GLU A 691 -98.73 -60.73 35.49
N GLU A 692 -97.87 -61.75 35.57
CA GLU A 692 -98.16 -63.00 36.29
C GLU A 692 -98.31 -62.78 37.81
N SER A 693 -97.53 -61.89 38.41
CA SER A 693 -97.62 -61.57 39.84
C SER A 693 -98.93 -60.84 40.17
N LEU A 694 -99.39 -59.94 39.30
CA LEU A 694 -100.69 -59.29 39.43
C LEU A 694 -101.84 -60.30 39.36
N SER A 695 -101.78 -61.24 38.41
CA SER A 695 -102.77 -62.32 38.29
C SER A 695 -102.86 -63.20 39.55
N LYS A 696 -101.72 -63.58 40.16
CA LYS A 696 -101.70 -64.33 41.42
C LYS A 696 -102.20 -63.52 42.62
N THR A 697 -102.05 -62.20 42.57
CA THR A 697 -102.56 -61.29 43.62
C THR A 697 -104.09 -61.19 43.58
N GLU A 698 -104.68 -61.23 42.39
CA GLU A 698 -106.13 -61.35 42.20
C GLU A 698 -106.67 -62.69 42.77
N GLU A 699 -105.95 -63.81 42.55
CA GLU A 699 -106.33 -65.13 43.08
C GLU A 699 -106.26 -65.20 44.62
N ILE A 700 -105.30 -64.51 45.24
CA ILE A 700 -105.19 -64.35 46.71
C ILE A 700 -106.35 -63.51 47.28
N LYS A 701 -106.86 -62.54 46.51
CA LYS A 701 -108.00 -61.69 46.90
C LYS A 701 -109.29 -62.50 46.97
N ASP A 702 -109.50 -63.43 46.04
CA ASP A 702 -110.65 -64.33 46.05
C ASP A 702 -110.60 -65.38 47.18
N LEU A 703 -109.39 -65.87 47.52
CA LEU A 703 -109.20 -66.73 48.70
C LEU A 703 -109.47 -66.01 50.03
N ARG A 704 -109.15 -64.71 50.14
CA ARG A 704 -109.48 -63.89 51.32
C ARG A 704 -110.99 -63.67 51.50
N ASN A 705 -111.73 -63.46 50.41
CA ASN A 705 -113.19 -63.33 50.48
C ASN A 705 -113.87 -64.62 50.97
N ASN A 706 -113.37 -65.80 50.59
CA ASN A 706 -113.89 -67.09 51.07
C ASN A 706 -113.57 -67.36 52.56
N LEU A 707 -112.46 -66.82 53.08
CA LEU A 707 -112.10 -66.90 54.50
C LEU A 707 -113.00 -66.03 55.39
N GLN A 708 -113.40 -64.85 54.89
CA GLN A 708 -114.26 -63.90 55.60
C GLN A 708 -115.68 -64.45 55.86
N VAL A 709 -116.25 -65.20 54.90
CA VAL A 709 -117.56 -65.88 55.05
C VAL A 709 -117.52 -66.97 56.14
N SER A 710 -116.37 -67.60 56.37
CA SER A 710 -116.19 -68.61 57.42
C SER A 710 -116.00 -67.98 58.81
N GLN A 711 -115.41 -66.78 58.89
CA GLN A 711 -115.24 -66.02 60.14
C GLN A 711 -116.56 -65.43 60.66
N GLU A 712 -117.49 -65.06 59.78
CA GLU A 712 -118.84 -64.56 60.16
C GLU A 712 -119.72 -65.62 60.85
N LYS A 713 -119.44 -66.91 60.62
CA LYS A 713 -120.13 -68.05 61.26
C LYS A 713 -119.58 -68.39 62.66
N ILE A 714 -118.35 -67.96 62.96
CA ILE A 714 -117.71 -68.06 64.28
C ILE A 714 -118.20 -66.93 65.20
N LYS A 715 -118.40 -65.73 64.66
CA LYS A 715 -118.91 -64.55 65.38
C LYS A 715 -120.28 -64.76 66.06
N GLN A 716 -121.17 -65.54 65.45
CA GLN A 716 -122.50 -65.87 66.02
C GLN A 716 -122.44 -66.80 67.25
N LEU A 717 -121.31 -67.46 67.52
CA LEU A 717 -121.09 -68.27 68.72
C LEU A 717 -120.40 -67.49 69.85
N GLU A 718 -119.67 -66.41 69.52
CA GLU A 718 -119.01 -65.50 70.47
C GLU A 718 -119.98 -64.49 71.12
N ASP A 719 -121.06 -64.12 70.43
CA ASP A 719 -122.08 -63.17 70.93
C ASP A 719 -122.89 -63.70 72.15
N LYS A 720 -122.81 -64.99 72.48
CA LYS A 720 -123.40 -65.57 73.72
C LYS A 720 -122.48 -65.51 74.94
N LEU A 721 -121.19 -65.21 74.76
CA LEU A 721 -120.21 -65.12 75.85
C LEU A 721 -119.99 -63.66 76.32
N SER A 722 -120.43 -62.69 75.51
CA SER A 722 -120.18 -61.24 75.66
C SER A 722 -121.10 -60.51 76.67
N GLU A 723 -122.06 -61.19 77.31
CA GLU A 723 -123.01 -60.57 78.25
C GLU A 723 -122.44 -60.38 79.68
N ASN A 724 -121.41 -61.14 80.06
CA ASN A 724 -120.80 -61.09 81.41
C ASN A 724 -119.57 -60.17 81.53
N SER A 725 -119.15 -59.50 80.44
CA SER A 725 -117.93 -58.67 80.39
C SER A 725 -118.19 -57.15 80.47
N SER A 726 -119.43 -56.69 80.28
CA SER A 726 -119.74 -55.27 80.07
C SER A 726 -119.70 -54.37 81.32
N LEU A 727 -119.36 -54.92 82.49
CA LEU A 727 -119.33 -54.15 83.76
C LEU A 727 -117.91 -53.67 84.14
N VAL A 728 -116.89 -54.10 83.40
CA VAL A 728 -115.47 -53.78 83.63
C VAL A 728 -114.97 -52.66 82.70
N ASP A 729 -115.58 -52.49 81.52
CA ASP A 729 -115.12 -51.55 80.46
C ASP A 729 -115.42 -50.06 80.73
N ASP A 730 -116.38 -49.72 81.58
CA ASP A 730 -116.71 -48.30 81.86
C ASP A 730 -115.63 -47.56 82.68
N LYS A 731 -114.70 -48.27 83.31
CA LYS A 731 -113.55 -47.67 84.03
C LYS A 731 -112.31 -47.46 83.15
N ILE A 732 -112.23 -48.10 81.98
CA ILE A 732 -111.05 -48.07 81.10
C ILE A 732 -111.12 -46.88 80.11
N LYS A 733 -112.31 -46.56 79.57
CA LYS A 733 -112.51 -45.46 78.61
C LYS A 733 -112.07 -44.07 79.07
N SER A 734 -112.09 -43.79 80.37
CA SER A 734 -111.67 -42.48 80.90
C SER A 734 -110.15 -42.26 80.88
N LYS A 735 -109.34 -43.31 80.72
CA LYS A 735 -107.87 -43.23 80.71
C LYS A 735 -107.25 -43.23 79.30
N ASP A 736 -107.95 -43.74 78.29
CA ASP A 736 -107.46 -43.79 76.90
C ASP A 736 -107.53 -42.42 76.17
N ASP A 737 -108.51 -41.56 76.51
CA ASP A 737 -108.64 -40.22 75.90
C ASP A 737 -107.50 -39.25 76.29
N GLU A 738 -106.84 -39.49 77.42
CA GLU A 738 -105.68 -38.71 77.90
C GLU A 738 -104.38 -39.11 77.20
N ILE A 739 -104.27 -40.39 76.81
CA ILE A 739 -103.11 -40.97 76.13
C ILE A 739 -103.06 -40.58 74.64
N PHE A 740 -104.21 -40.46 73.97
CA PHE A 740 -104.27 -40.12 72.55
C PHE A 740 -103.73 -38.71 72.24
N LYS A 741 -104.07 -37.71 73.07
CA LYS A 741 -103.59 -36.32 72.91
C LYS A 741 -102.09 -36.16 73.13
N LEU A 742 -101.48 -36.96 74.01
CA LEU A 742 -100.03 -36.96 74.24
C LEU A 742 -99.28 -37.61 73.07
N LYS A 743 -99.87 -38.61 72.40
CA LYS A 743 -99.25 -39.32 71.27
C LYS A 743 -99.23 -38.49 69.98
N GLU A 744 -100.26 -37.68 69.75
CA GLU A 744 -100.35 -36.79 68.58
C GLU A 744 -99.34 -35.63 68.66
N ASN A 745 -99.14 -35.03 69.84
CA ASN A 745 -98.12 -33.98 70.04
C ASN A 745 -96.69 -34.50 69.88
N ALA A 746 -96.39 -35.72 70.32
CA ALA A 746 -95.06 -36.33 70.14
C ALA A 746 -94.72 -36.57 68.66
N SER A 747 -95.70 -36.99 67.85
CA SER A 747 -95.49 -37.22 66.40
C SER A 747 -95.26 -35.93 65.60
N ASN A 748 -95.88 -34.82 65.99
CA ASN A 748 -95.69 -33.53 65.33
C ASN A 748 -94.33 -32.91 65.67
N VAL A 749 -93.86 -33.05 66.91
CA VAL A 749 -92.50 -32.63 67.31
C VAL A 749 -91.43 -33.44 66.60
N GLN A 750 -91.65 -34.75 66.39
CA GLN A 750 -90.69 -35.61 65.69
C GLN A 750 -90.50 -35.22 64.22
N LYS A 751 -91.60 -34.93 63.49
CA LYS A 751 -91.51 -34.47 62.09
C LYS A 751 -90.80 -33.11 61.93
N VAL A 752 -91.03 -32.18 62.84
CA VAL A 752 -90.36 -30.86 62.81
C VAL A 752 -88.87 -31.01 63.08
N ASN A 753 -88.48 -31.87 64.02
CA ASN A 753 -87.07 -32.13 64.31
C ASN A 753 -86.36 -32.87 63.15
N GLU A 754 -87.03 -33.81 62.48
CA GLU A 754 -86.47 -34.49 61.29
C GLU A 754 -86.24 -33.52 60.12
N GLN A 755 -87.18 -32.60 59.87
CA GLN A 755 -87.01 -31.55 58.85
C GLN A 755 -85.88 -30.57 59.17
N GLU A 756 -85.71 -30.20 60.45
CA GLU A 756 -84.59 -29.33 60.86
C GLU A 756 -83.24 -30.06 60.79
N ILE A 757 -83.20 -31.37 61.09
CA ILE A 757 -81.99 -32.19 60.92
C ILE A 757 -81.60 -32.28 59.44
N GLU A 758 -82.54 -32.51 58.52
CA GLU A 758 -82.25 -32.49 57.08
C GLU A 758 -81.72 -31.13 56.61
N ARG A 759 -82.34 -30.04 57.09
CA ARG A 759 -81.90 -28.68 56.76
C ARG A 759 -80.49 -28.39 57.27
N LEU A 760 -80.20 -28.74 58.52
CA LEU A 760 -78.87 -28.59 59.12
C LEU A 760 -77.84 -29.48 58.42
N THR A 761 -78.20 -30.69 58.03
CA THR A 761 -77.30 -31.61 57.30
C THR A 761 -76.96 -31.06 55.91
N SER A 762 -77.93 -30.51 55.19
CA SER A 762 -77.68 -29.85 53.91
C SER A 762 -76.79 -28.62 54.05
N LEU A 763 -77.01 -27.80 55.09
CA LEU A 763 -76.17 -26.65 55.40
C LEU A 763 -74.74 -27.07 55.80
N LEU A 764 -74.61 -28.17 56.54
CA LEU A 764 -73.32 -28.73 56.93
C LEU A 764 -72.54 -29.19 55.70
N ASN A 765 -73.17 -29.96 54.81
CA ASN A 765 -72.55 -30.41 53.57
C ASN A 765 -72.13 -29.23 52.68
N GLN A 766 -72.94 -28.17 52.58
CA GLN A 766 -72.54 -26.95 51.86
C GLN A 766 -71.33 -26.26 52.50
N ARG A 767 -71.25 -26.23 53.84
CA ARG A 767 -70.09 -25.69 54.55
C ARG A 767 -68.86 -26.57 54.35
N GLU A 768 -69.02 -27.88 54.28
CA GLU A 768 -67.96 -28.85 54.05
C GLU A 768 -67.37 -28.68 52.65
N TYR A 769 -68.20 -28.62 51.60
CA TYR A 769 -67.73 -28.29 50.25
C TYR A 769 -67.03 -26.93 50.17
N LYS A 770 -67.53 -25.91 50.89
CA LYS A 770 -66.87 -24.59 50.91
C LYS A 770 -65.54 -24.63 51.67
N ILE A 771 -65.42 -25.47 52.69
CA ILE A 771 -64.16 -25.71 53.40
C ILE A 771 -63.18 -26.40 52.47
N ASP A 772 -63.60 -27.43 51.73
CA ASP A 772 -62.74 -28.14 50.78
C ASP A 772 -62.21 -27.21 49.68
N GLU A 773 -63.08 -26.38 49.09
CA GLU A 773 -62.70 -25.38 48.08
C GLU A 773 -61.71 -24.33 48.64
N LEU A 774 -61.91 -23.89 49.89
CA LEU A 774 -60.99 -22.96 50.56
C LEU A 774 -59.67 -23.64 50.92
N THR A 775 -59.69 -24.91 51.32
CA THR A 775 -58.49 -25.70 51.61
C THR A 775 -57.66 -25.88 50.33
N GLU A 776 -58.29 -26.21 49.20
CA GLU A 776 -57.62 -26.34 47.90
C GLU A 776 -57.02 -25.01 47.43
N SER A 777 -57.73 -23.88 47.64
CA SER A 777 -57.17 -22.54 47.39
C SER A 777 -55.98 -22.20 48.29
N VAL A 778 -56.03 -22.58 49.57
CA VAL A 778 -54.92 -22.36 50.51
C VAL A 778 -53.72 -23.23 50.15
N GLU A 779 -53.92 -24.47 49.71
CA GLU A 779 -52.86 -25.35 49.20
C GLU A 779 -52.21 -24.78 47.94
N SER A 780 -53.00 -24.27 46.99
CA SER A 780 -52.49 -23.58 45.79
C SER A 780 -51.66 -22.35 46.14
N LEU A 781 -52.15 -21.50 47.06
CA LEU A 781 -51.43 -20.30 47.48
C LEU A 781 -50.13 -20.63 48.24
N ASN A 782 -50.13 -21.69 49.05
CA ASN A 782 -48.90 -22.16 49.71
C ASN A 782 -47.89 -22.68 48.69
N SER A 783 -48.33 -23.40 47.66
CA SER A 783 -47.46 -23.83 46.57
C SER A 783 -46.86 -22.64 45.80
N GLU A 784 -47.65 -21.59 45.53
CA GLU A 784 -47.13 -20.36 44.92
C GLU A 784 -46.13 -19.64 45.83
N LEU A 785 -46.38 -19.61 47.14
CA LEU A 785 -45.49 -18.97 48.11
C LEU A 785 -44.16 -19.72 48.27
N ASP A 786 -44.19 -21.05 48.18
CA ASP A 786 -42.99 -21.89 48.17
C ASP A 786 -42.20 -21.72 46.86
N ASN A 787 -42.89 -21.60 45.72
CA ASN A 787 -42.25 -21.27 44.44
C ASN A 787 -41.59 -19.88 44.50
N LEU A 788 -42.29 -18.86 45.01
CA LEU A 788 -41.73 -17.52 45.20
C LEU A 788 -40.53 -17.50 46.16
N LYS A 789 -40.55 -18.32 47.22
CA LYS A 789 -39.37 -18.49 48.09
C LYS A 789 -38.21 -19.14 47.36
N SER A 790 -38.46 -20.18 46.57
CA SER A 790 -37.44 -20.83 45.75
C SER A 790 -36.84 -19.85 44.74
N ASP A 791 -37.68 -19.05 44.07
CA ASP A 791 -37.25 -18.00 43.15
C ASP A 791 -36.44 -16.90 43.86
N ASN A 792 -36.87 -16.45 45.04
CA ASN A 792 -36.12 -15.45 45.80
C ASN A 792 -34.77 -15.99 46.31
N THR A 793 -34.70 -17.28 46.64
CA THR A 793 -33.45 -17.94 47.05
C THR A 793 -32.49 -18.05 45.85
N THR A 794 -32.98 -18.50 44.69
CA THR A 794 -32.18 -18.56 43.46
C THR A 794 -31.75 -17.19 42.95
N GLN A 795 -32.54 -16.13 43.14
CA GLN A 795 -32.14 -14.75 42.86
C GLN A 795 -31.04 -14.26 43.82
N MET A 796 -31.11 -14.62 45.10
CA MET A 796 -30.06 -14.30 46.08
C MET A 796 -28.74 -15.01 45.72
N ASP A 797 -28.79 -16.27 45.30
CA ASP A 797 -27.61 -17.00 44.85
C ASP A 797 -26.99 -16.40 43.59
N LYS A 798 -27.82 -15.96 42.63
CA LYS A 798 -27.36 -15.20 41.46
C LYS A 798 -26.72 -13.86 41.86
N TYR A 799 -27.28 -13.17 42.85
CA TYR A 799 -26.71 -11.92 43.35
C TYR A 799 -25.32 -12.14 43.96
N ASN A 800 -25.17 -13.19 44.77
CA ASN A 800 -23.87 -13.54 45.37
C ASN A 800 -22.84 -13.93 44.30
N GLN A 801 -23.23 -14.71 43.28
CA GLN A 801 -22.36 -15.04 42.15
C GLN A 801 -21.94 -13.78 41.38
N LEU A 802 -22.89 -12.88 41.07
CA LEU A 802 -22.60 -11.60 40.42
C LEU A 802 -21.65 -10.73 41.26
N GLN A 803 -21.81 -10.71 42.57
CA GLN A 803 -20.91 -9.98 43.48
C GLN A 803 -19.49 -10.55 43.47
N GLU A 804 -19.34 -11.88 43.41
CA GLU A 804 -18.05 -12.56 43.33
C GLU A 804 -17.36 -12.32 41.97
N ILE A 805 -18.12 -12.32 40.88
CA ILE A 805 -17.64 -11.95 39.53
C ILE A 805 -17.17 -10.50 39.52
N VAL A 806 -17.95 -9.56 40.08
CA VAL A 806 -17.58 -8.14 40.18
C VAL A 806 -16.25 -7.99 40.94
N GLN A 807 -16.09 -8.69 42.06
CA GLN A 807 -14.83 -8.66 42.82
C GLN A 807 -13.64 -9.19 41.99
N SER A 808 -13.83 -10.28 41.24
CA SER A 808 -12.78 -10.84 40.37
C SER A 808 -12.42 -9.90 39.19
N LYS A 809 -13.40 -9.17 38.67
CA LYS A 809 -13.19 -8.18 37.60
C LYS A 809 -12.46 -6.96 38.15
N ASP A 810 -12.79 -6.48 39.34
CA ASP A 810 -12.06 -5.40 40.03
C ASP A 810 -10.60 -5.78 40.30
N ASP A 811 -10.33 -7.02 40.71
CA ASP A 811 -8.96 -7.56 40.88
C ASP A 811 -8.21 -7.65 39.53
N THR A 812 -8.93 -7.85 38.42
CA THR A 812 -8.34 -7.88 37.08
C THR A 812 -8.08 -6.46 36.56
N ILE A 813 -8.98 -5.51 36.87
CA ILE A 813 -8.84 -4.10 36.51
C ILE A 813 -7.64 -3.50 37.24
N THR A 814 -7.50 -3.72 38.55
CA THR A 814 -6.34 -3.27 39.32
C THR A 814 -5.01 -3.79 38.76
N LYS A 815 -4.93 -5.07 38.36
CA LYS A 815 -3.74 -5.61 37.68
C LYS A 815 -3.47 -4.97 36.32
N LYS A 816 -4.52 -4.61 35.58
CA LYS A 816 -4.38 -3.89 34.30
C LYS A 816 -3.92 -2.46 34.53
N ASP A 817 -4.40 -1.79 35.56
CA ASP A 817 -3.96 -0.44 35.93
C ASP A 817 -2.48 -0.44 36.34
N GLU A 818 -2.02 -1.44 37.10
CA GLU A 818 -0.60 -1.63 37.43
C GLU A 818 0.27 -1.84 36.17
N LEU A 819 -0.22 -2.62 35.19
CA LEU A 819 0.45 -2.81 33.89
C LEU A 819 0.48 -1.52 33.07
N ILE A 820 -0.60 -0.74 33.07
CA ILE A 820 -0.68 0.56 32.40
C ILE A 820 0.32 1.53 33.02
N ASP A 821 0.45 1.55 34.35
CA ASP A 821 1.43 2.37 35.05
C ASP A 821 2.87 1.96 34.68
N ASP A 822 3.18 0.67 34.60
CA ASP A 822 4.52 0.22 34.16
C ASP A 822 4.79 0.59 32.69
N VAL A 823 3.80 0.45 31.81
CA VAL A 823 3.89 0.90 30.42
C VAL A 823 4.10 2.40 30.35
N ASN A 824 3.39 3.20 31.14
CA ASN A 824 3.55 4.65 31.20
C ASN A 824 4.96 5.05 31.65
N ILE A 825 5.52 4.35 32.65
CA ILE A 825 6.92 4.56 33.08
C ILE A 825 7.90 4.21 31.95
N GLN A 826 7.65 3.15 31.19
CA GLN A 826 8.47 2.81 30.03
C GLN A 826 8.35 3.85 28.91
N LEU A 827 7.15 4.37 28.67
CA LEU A 827 6.86 5.42 27.69
C LEU A 827 7.59 6.71 28.04
N GLU A 828 7.54 7.14 29.31
CA GLU A 828 8.26 8.31 29.81
C GLU A 828 9.78 8.13 29.65
N ARG A 829 10.32 6.93 29.86
CA ARG A 829 11.74 6.63 29.61
C ARG A 829 12.11 6.72 28.12
N VAL A 830 11.23 6.29 27.23
CA VAL A 830 11.46 6.37 25.77
C VAL A 830 11.35 7.81 25.29
N GLU A 831 10.38 8.59 25.78
CA GLU A 831 10.26 10.03 25.52
C GLU A 831 11.52 10.78 25.93
N ASN A 832 12.02 10.53 27.14
CA ASN A 832 13.27 11.14 27.60
C ASN A 832 14.48 10.76 26.73
N LYS A 833 14.54 9.52 26.22
CA LYS A 833 15.60 9.09 25.29
C LYS A 833 15.47 9.75 23.92
N LEU A 834 14.25 9.91 23.42
CA LEU A 834 13.95 10.63 22.18
C LEU A 834 14.37 12.09 22.31
N GLN A 835 14.03 12.73 23.41
CA GLN A 835 14.41 14.12 23.65
C GLN A 835 15.92 14.32 23.71
N LEU A 836 16.67 13.42 24.37
CA LEU A 836 18.14 13.44 24.33
C LEU A 836 18.68 13.23 22.90
N LYS A 837 18.01 12.42 22.09
CA LYS A 837 18.39 12.21 20.68
C LYS A 837 18.07 13.42 19.82
N ASP A 838 16.97 14.11 20.08
CA ASP A 838 16.62 15.36 19.41
C ASP A 838 17.62 16.46 19.77
N ASP A 839 18.04 16.55 21.04
CA ASP A 839 19.12 17.45 21.49
C ASP A 839 20.45 17.11 20.79
N ASP A 840 20.83 15.82 20.69
CA ASP A 840 22.02 15.37 19.96
C ASP A 840 21.94 15.76 18.46
N ILE A 841 20.76 15.63 17.84
CA ILE A 841 20.52 15.99 16.43
C ILE A 841 20.62 17.50 16.25
N GLU A 842 20.09 18.29 17.17
CA GLU A 842 20.20 19.74 17.14
C GLU A 842 21.66 20.20 17.25
N GLU A 843 22.46 19.59 18.14
CA GLU A 843 23.89 19.87 18.27
C GLU A 843 24.66 19.50 16.98
N LEU A 844 24.36 18.34 16.39
CA LEU A 844 24.94 17.92 15.12
C LEU A 844 24.57 18.87 13.98
N ASN A 845 23.32 19.31 13.89
CA ASN A 845 22.87 20.27 12.87
C ASN A 845 23.57 21.61 13.03
N ASN A 846 23.74 22.10 14.27
CA ASN A 846 24.50 23.31 14.52
C ASN A 846 25.97 23.16 14.08
N SER A 847 26.59 22.00 14.36
CA SER A 847 27.96 21.73 13.89
C SER A 847 28.06 21.64 12.36
N ILE A 848 27.05 21.08 11.69
CA ILE A 848 26.96 21.06 10.23
C ILE A 848 26.84 22.48 9.67
N ILE A 849 26.00 23.34 10.27
CA ILE A 849 25.86 24.73 9.87
C ILE A 849 27.20 25.47 10.00
N GLU A 850 27.92 25.32 11.12
CA GLU A 850 29.25 25.92 11.29
C GLU A 850 30.25 25.40 10.24
N LYS A 851 30.22 24.09 9.95
CA LYS A 851 31.07 23.48 8.91
C LYS A 851 30.72 24.03 7.53
N ASP A 852 29.45 24.24 7.22
CA ASP A 852 29.00 24.84 5.96
C ASP A 852 29.40 26.31 5.83
N GLU A 853 29.38 27.07 6.93
CA GLU A 853 29.95 28.42 6.98
C GLU A 853 31.47 28.40 6.72
N VAL A 854 32.19 27.43 7.29
CA VAL A 854 33.62 27.25 6.99
C VAL A 854 33.83 26.85 5.53
N ILE A 855 33.03 25.93 4.98
CA ILE A 855 33.13 25.50 3.59
C ILE A 855 32.84 26.67 2.64
N THR A 856 31.86 27.52 2.94
CA THR A 856 31.56 28.71 2.15
C THR A 856 32.70 29.73 2.23
N SER A 857 33.28 29.97 3.41
CA SER A 857 34.46 30.85 3.51
C SER A 857 35.65 30.31 2.72
N LEU A 858 35.97 29.01 2.83
CA LEU A 858 37.02 28.36 2.06
C LEU A 858 36.75 28.39 0.55
N LYS A 859 35.50 28.21 0.10
CA LYS A 859 35.14 28.39 -1.32
C LYS A 859 35.39 29.82 -1.80
N THR A 860 35.15 30.80 -0.94
CA THR A 860 35.39 32.22 -1.25
C THR A 860 36.89 32.49 -1.38
N GLU A 861 37.70 32.00 -0.43
CA GLU A 861 39.17 32.08 -0.48
C GLU A 861 39.76 31.32 -1.68
N LEU A 862 39.19 30.17 -2.04
CA LEU A 862 39.58 29.41 -3.23
C LEU A 862 39.28 30.20 -4.51
N SER A 863 38.13 30.87 -4.57
CA SER A 863 37.75 31.74 -5.69
C SER A 863 38.71 32.92 -5.82
N GLU A 864 39.05 33.58 -4.72
CA GLU A 864 40.05 34.65 -4.71
C GLU A 864 41.44 34.17 -5.14
N SER A 865 41.88 33.00 -4.63
CA SER A 865 43.15 32.39 -5.03
C SER A 865 43.15 32.03 -6.51
N ASN A 866 42.04 31.51 -7.05
CA ASN A 866 41.89 31.25 -8.48
C ASN A 866 41.95 32.55 -9.31
N SER A 867 41.39 33.66 -8.82
CA SER A 867 41.54 34.97 -9.45
C SER A 867 43.00 35.42 -9.47
N LYS A 868 43.72 35.28 -8.36
CA LYS A 868 45.17 35.57 -8.29
C LYS A 868 46.01 34.69 -9.20
N VAL A 869 45.67 33.41 -9.34
CA VAL A 869 46.34 32.50 -10.29
C VAL A 869 46.09 32.95 -11.73
N LYS A 870 44.88 33.45 -12.03
CA LYS A 870 44.56 34.03 -13.34
C LYS A 870 45.39 35.27 -13.64
N GLU A 871 45.53 36.17 -12.67
CA GLU A 871 46.43 37.34 -12.76
C GLU A 871 47.91 36.92 -12.94
N LEU A 872 48.38 35.91 -12.19
CA LEU A 872 49.73 35.36 -12.36
C LEU A 872 49.97 34.77 -13.76
N ASN A 873 48.96 34.13 -14.35
CA ASN A 873 49.03 33.64 -15.73
C ASN A 873 49.08 34.77 -16.75
N GLU A 874 48.36 35.87 -16.51
CA GLU A 874 48.46 37.10 -17.32
C GLU A 874 49.86 37.72 -17.21
N TYR A 875 50.41 37.85 -15.99
CA TYR A 875 51.79 38.31 -15.80
C TYR A 875 52.82 37.39 -16.44
N LYS A 876 52.61 36.07 -16.41
CA LYS A 876 53.47 35.10 -17.11
C LYS A 876 53.43 35.29 -18.63
N SER A 877 52.26 35.59 -19.19
CA SER A 877 52.08 35.91 -20.61
C SER A 877 52.79 37.22 -20.98
N GLU A 878 52.70 38.25 -20.13
CA GLU A 878 53.46 39.49 -20.30
C GLU A 878 54.96 39.28 -20.18
N LEU A 879 55.42 38.45 -19.24
CA LEU A 879 56.82 38.11 -19.07
C LEU A 879 57.37 37.43 -20.33
N SER A 880 56.64 36.47 -20.89
CA SER A 880 57.02 35.80 -22.15
C SER A 880 57.10 36.77 -23.34
N LYS A 881 56.19 37.76 -23.40
CA LYS A 881 56.28 38.86 -24.38
C LYS A 881 57.49 39.75 -24.15
N LYS A 882 57.86 40.04 -22.90
CA LYS A 882 59.09 40.79 -22.59
C LYS A 882 60.35 39.98 -22.88
N GLU A 883 60.32 38.67 -22.69
CA GLU A 883 61.44 37.77 -22.93
C GLU A 883 61.71 37.58 -24.44
N THR A 884 60.66 37.54 -25.26
CA THR A 884 60.77 37.60 -26.73
C THR A 884 61.33 38.93 -27.21
N LEU A 885 60.85 40.06 -26.67
CA LEU A 885 61.42 41.39 -26.93
C LEU A 885 62.88 41.51 -26.48
N LEU A 886 63.24 40.93 -25.34
CA LEU A 886 64.62 40.90 -24.84
C LEU A 886 65.50 40.10 -25.80
N ASN A 887 65.06 38.93 -26.26
CA ASN A 887 65.78 38.12 -27.24
C ASN A 887 65.97 38.87 -28.57
N GLU A 888 64.95 39.57 -29.07
CA GLU A 888 65.08 40.42 -30.26
C GLU A 888 66.09 41.56 -30.04
N THR A 889 66.08 42.18 -28.86
CA THR A 889 67.01 43.26 -28.51
C THR A 889 68.44 42.73 -28.37
N THR A 890 68.62 41.52 -27.81
CA THR A 890 69.91 40.83 -27.70
C THR A 890 70.48 40.50 -29.07
N VAL A 891 69.66 39.98 -30.00
CA VAL A 891 70.09 39.71 -31.39
C VAL A 891 70.48 41.01 -32.12
N GLN A 892 69.75 42.11 -31.87
CA GLN A 892 70.12 43.42 -32.41
C GLN A 892 71.44 43.94 -31.83
N LEU A 893 71.66 43.76 -30.52
CA LEU A 893 72.92 44.09 -29.84
C LEU A 893 74.09 43.29 -30.43
N GLU A 894 73.97 41.97 -30.56
CA GLU A 894 75.00 41.12 -31.17
C GLU A 894 75.32 41.54 -32.62
N SER A 895 74.31 41.95 -33.39
CA SER A 895 74.52 42.47 -34.76
C SER A 895 75.29 43.80 -34.76
N LYS A 896 74.99 44.68 -33.80
CA LYS A 896 75.66 45.97 -33.63
C LYS A 896 77.07 45.81 -33.09
N GLU A 897 77.30 44.82 -32.24
CA GLU A 897 78.60 44.48 -31.68
C GLU A 897 79.53 43.91 -32.77
N LYS A 898 79.01 43.06 -33.67
CA LYS A 898 79.73 42.64 -34.89
C LYS A 898 80.07 43.82 -35.82
N GLU A 899 79.12 44.74 -36.02
CA GLU A 899 79.36 45.95 -36.83
C GLU A 899 80.44 46.86 -36.19
N LEU A 900 80.48 46.91 -34.86
CA LEU A 900 81.48 47.65 -34.10
C LEU A 900 82.87 46.98 -34.15
N GLU A 901 82.93 45.65 -34.08
CA GLU A 901 84.17 44.88 -34.24
C GLU A 901 84.76 45.07 -35.64
N GLU A 902 83.94 45.08 -36.70
CA GLU A 902 84.40 45.36 -38.06
C GLU A 902 84.93 46.79 -38.21
N LYS A 903 84.23 47.78 -37.65
CA LYS A 903 84.72 49.17 -37.61
C LYS A 903 86.02 49.30 -36.82
N THR A 904 86.16 48.57 -35.71
CA THR A 904 87.37 48.55 -34.88
C THR A 904 88.55 47.90 -35.62
N ARG A 905 88.31 46.82 -36.38
CA ARG A 905 89.32 46.21 -37.27
C ARG A 905 89.77 47.18 -38.36
N SER A 906 88.83 47.87 -39.01
CA SER A 906 89.13 48.89 -40.04
C SER A 906 89.93 50.07 -39.48
N ALA A 907 89.56 50.55 -38.27
CA ALA A 907 90.30 51.60 -37.58
C ALA A 907 91.72 51.15 -37.17
N ASN A 908 91.89 49.91 -36.73
CA ASN A 908 93.20 49.35 -36.39
C ASN A 908 94.09 49.18 -37.64
N LEU A 909 93.55 48.73 -38.77
CA LEU A 909 94.26 48.70 -40.06
C LEU A 909 94.69 50.10 -40.51
N SER A 910 93.82 51.10 -40.32
CA SER A 910 94.14 52.50 -40.60
C SER A 910 95.22 53.03 -39.66
N LYS A 911 95.22 52.61 -38.39
CA LYS A 911 96.24 52.98 -37.40
C LYS A 911 97.61 52.37 -37.74
N VAL A 912 97.65 51.11 -38.17
CA VAL A 912 98.88 50.45 -38.68
C VAL A 912 99.41 51.20 -39.90
N ARG A 913 98.52 51.56 -40.85
CA ARG A 913 98.88 52.36 -42.03
C ARG A 913 99.46 53.73 -41.68
N VAL A 914 98.93 54.38 -40.64
CA VAL A 914 99.45 55.67 -40.14
C VAL A 914 100.83 55.49 -39.51
N GLU A 915 101.07 54.40 -38.78
CA GLU A 915 102.36 54.13 -38.17
C GLU A 915 103.44 53.75 -39.21
N GLU A 916 103.07 52.99 -40.25
CA GLU A 916 103.94 52.76 -41.43
C GLU A 916 104.30 54.08 -42.13
N LEU A 917 103.31 54.99 -42.29
CA LEU A 917 103.56 56.31 -42.87
C LEU A 917 104.46 57.17 -41.99
N LYS A 918 104.34 57.09 -40.66
CA LYS A 918 105.26 57.73 -39.72
C LYS A 918 106.68 57.18 -39.84
N GLU A 919 106.87 55.86 -39.88
CA GLU A 919 108.20 55.26 -40.05
C GLU A 919 108.85 55.68 -41.37
N ILE A 920 108.07 55.79 -42.45
CA ILE A 920 108.56 56.31 -43.74
C ILE A 920 108.96 57.78 -43.60
N LEU A 921 108.18 58.59 -42.89
CA LEU A 921 108.46 60.00 -42.65
C LEU A 921 109.69 60.19 -41.76
N GLU A 922 109.89 59.33 -40.77
CA GLU A 922 111.05 59.32 -39.88
C GLU A 922 112.32 58.89 -40.62
N ARG A 923 112.24 57.87 -41.51
CA ARG A 923 113.34 57.55 -42.44
C ARG A 923 113.67 58.71 -43.38
N LYS A 924 112.65 59.37 -43.94
CA LYS A 924 112.85 60.55 -44.80
C LYS A 924 113.46 61.72 -44.04
N ASN A 925 113.10 61.93 -42.78
CA ASN A 925 113.72 62.93 -41.92
C ASN A 925 115.17 62.57 -41.57
N GLN A 926 115.46 61.29 -41.35
CA GLN A 926 116.84 60.82 -41.16
C GLN A 926 117.68 61.02 -42.42
N ASP A 927 117.14 60.70 -43.61
CA ASP A 927 117.79 61.00 -44.89
C ASP A 927 118.11 62.50 -44.99
N ILE A 928 117.14 63.38 -44.67
CA ILE A 928 117.35 64.84 -44.67
C ILE A 928 118.46 65.26 -43.71
N GLU A 929 118.54 64.67 -42.53
CA GLU A 929 119.57 64.98 -41.54
C GLU A 929 120.96 64.49 -41.99
N ASP A 930 121.04 63.32 -42.61
CA ASP A 930 122.26 62.82 -43.24
C ASP A 930 122.69 63.70 -44.42
N HIS A 931 121.73 64.22 -45.21
CA HIS A 931 121.98 65.21 -46.26
C HIS A 931 122.47 66.56 -45.70
N LYS A 932 121.96 67.02 -44.55
CA LYS A 932 122.48 68.22 -43.86
C LYS A 932 123.91 68.00 -43.39
N LYS A 933 124.21 66.83 -42.81
CA LYS A 933 125.55 66.47 -42.34
C LYS A 933 126.55 66.41 -43.50
N LEU A 934 126.14 65.88 -44.66
CA LEU A 934 126.94 65.90 -45.89
C LEU A 934 127.21 67.33 -46.40
N LEU A 935 126.25 68.24 -46.20
CA LEU A 935 126.38 69.67 -46.52
C LEU A 935 127.32 70.40 -45.55
N GLU A 936 127.31 70.01 -44.28
CA GLU A 936 128.20 70.51 -43.24
C GLU A 936 129.65 70.03 -43.49
N ASP A 937 129.87 68.75 -43.81
CA ASP A 937 131.17 68.20 -44.21
C ASP A 937 131.72 68.88 -45.48
N LYS A 938 130.84 69.28 -46.42
CA LYS A 938 131.24 70.03 -47.62
C LYS A 938 131.58 71.50 -47.33
N ASN A 939 130.96 72.11 -46.33
CA ASN A 939 131.30 73.45 -45.86
C ASN A 939 132.61 73.46 -45.04
N GLU A 940 132.90 72.41 -44.27
CA GLU A 940 134.18 72.27 -43.55
C GLU A 940 135.37 72.10 -44.52
N GLN A 941 135.18 71.36 -45.63
CA GLN A 941 136.15 71.30 -46.75
C GLN A 941 136.35 72.66 -47.46
N LEU A 942 135.39 73.58 -47.36
CA LEU A 942 135.46 74.91 -47.97
C LEU A 942 136.23 75.91 -47.09
N ASP A 943 136.20 75.76 -45.76
CA ASP A 943 136.94 76.62 -44.82
C ASP A 943 138.41 76.19 -44.60
N GLU A 944 138.78 74.94 -44.91
CA GLU A 944 140.20 74.51 -45.01
C GLU A 944 140.92 75.06 -46.28
N LEU A 945 140.16 75.53 -47.28
CA LEU A 945 140.66 76.14 -48.52
C LEU A 945 141.05 77.63 -48.37
N LYS A 946 140.83 78.23 -47.18
CA LYS A 946 141.03 79.67 -46.90
C LYS A 946 142.42 80.06 -46.39
N ASN A 947 143.32 79.11 -46.12
CA ASN A 947 144.64 79.34 -45.49
C ASN A 947 145.86 79.07 -46.41
N LEU A 948 145.66 79.03 -47.72
CA LEU A 948 146.73 78.95 -48.71
C LEU A 948 146.62 80.12 -49.68
N GLN A 949 147.21 81.28 -49.36
CA GLN A 949 147.94 82.08 -50.35
C GLN A 949 148.55 83.41 -49.79
N PRO A 950 149.41 83.36 -48.76
CA PRO A 950 150.74 83.96 -48.84
C PRO A 950 151.53 83.40 -50.04
N ARG A 951 151.14 82.21 -50.49
CA ARG A 951 151.33 81.64 -51.83
C ARG A 951 150.62 82.42 -52.98
N ILE A 952 149.73 83.42 -52.75
CA ILE A 952 149.18 84.32 -53.81
C ILE A 952 150.32 85.27 -54.13
N ARG A 953 151.03 85.76 -53.11
CA ARG A 953 152.12 86.72 -53.26
C ARG A 953 153.36 86.11 -53.91
N ASP A 954 153.64 84.83 -53.64
CA ASP A 954 154.68 84.07 -54.34
C ASP A 954 154.22 83.63 -55.73
N LEU A 955 152.93 83.29 -55.93
CA LEU A 955 152.34 83.09 -57.26
C LEU A 955 152.12 84.40 -58.04
N GLU A 956 152.22 85.59 -57.43
CA GLU A 956 152.13 86.90 -58.08
C GLU A 956 153.50 87.40 -58.54
N LEU A 957 154.58 86.98 -57.86
CA LEU A 957 155.96 87.06 -58.36
C LEU A 957 156.21 86.00 -59.44
N GLU A 958 155.71 84.78 -59.26
CA GLU A 958 155.78 83.71 -60.28
C GLU A 958 154.79 83.96 -61.44
N LYS A 959 153.68 84.69 -61.26
CA LYS A 959 152.80 85.18 -62.34
C LYS A 959 153.28 86.51 -62.91
N ALA A 960 154.18 87.26 -62.27
CA ALA A 960 154.87 88.39 -62.90
C ALA A 960 156.04 87.88 -63.74
N ASP A 961 156.80 86.89 -63.26
CA ASP A 961 157.83 86.21 -64.03
C ASP A 961 157.22 85.33 -65.12
N GLN A 962 156.18 84.54 -64.85
CA GLN A 962 155.39 83.85 -65.88
C GLN A 962 154.52 84.79 -66.70
N LYS A 963 154.20 86.03 -66.30
CA LYS A 963 153.60 87.00 -67.24
C LYS A 963 154.66 87.68 -68.08
N THR A 964 155.91 87.81 -67.62
CA THR A 964 157.03 88.29 -68.45
C THR A 964 157.56 87.17 -69.35
N GLU A 965 157.41 85.92 -68.92
CA GLU A 965 157.75 84.69 -69.62
C GLU A 965 156.60 84.27 -70.52
N TYR A 966 155.32 84.39 -70.13
CA TYR A 966 154.15 84.37 -71.01
C TYR A 966 154.01 85.66 -71.84
N GLU A 967 154.61 86.80 -71.54
CA GLU A 967 154.68 87.94 -72.48
C GLU A 967 155.89 87.78 -73.42
N LYS A 968 156.94 87.06 -73.01
CA LYS A 968 158.01 86.58 -73.91
C LYS A 968 157.61 85.36 -74.72
N GLU A 969 156.70 84.53 -74.22
CA GLU A 969 156.14 83.32 -74.82
C GLU A 969 154.82 83.64 -75.48
N ILE A 970 154.14 84.77 -75.21
CA ILE A 970 153.11 85.37 -76.09
C ILE A 970 153.78 86.28 -77.11
N ASN A 971 154.99 86.81 -76.89
CA ASN A 971 155.79 87.43 -77.97
C ASN A 971 156.57 86.39 -78.79
N SER A 972 156.94 85.24 -78.22
CA SER A 972 157.47 84.08 -78.96
C SER A 972 156.33 83.28 -79.57
N LEU A 973 155.18 83.10 -78.94
CA LEU A 973 153.97 82.56 -79.56
C LEU A 973 153.27 83.59 -80.43
N LYS A 974 153.52 84.91 -80.33
CA LYS A 974 153.20 85.86 -81.42
C LYS A 974 154.22 85.76 -82.53
N SER A 975 155.50 85.50 -82.25
CA SER A 975 156.52 85.26 -83.28
C SER A 975 156.41 83.86 -83.89
N ASP A 976 155.80 82.89 -83.20
CA ASP A 976 155.51 81.51 -83.60
C ASP A 976 154.10 81.43 -84.14
N ILE A 977 153.15 82.32 -83.79
CA ILE A 977 151.95 82.59 -84.59
C ILE A 977 152.32 83.38 -85.83
N GLN A 978 153.32 84.28 -85.80
CA GLN A 978 153.83 84.98 -86.97
C GLN A 978 154.72 84.07 -87.85
N LYS A 979 155.40 83.05 -87.29
CA LYS A 979 156.07 81.95 -88.00
C LYS A 979 155.15 80.80 -88.39
N ILE A 980 154.06 80.53 -87.66
CA ILE A 980 152.97 79.62 -88.10
C ILE A 980 152.08 80.37 -89.10
N GLU A 981 152.07 81.70 -89.13
CA GLU A 981 151.56 82.52 -90.23
C GLU A 981 152.53 82.49 -91.41
N GLU A 982 153.87 82.56 -91.22
CA GLU A 982 154.89 82.45 -92.30
C GLU A 982 155.07 80.99 -92.81
N ASP A 983 154.85 79.99 -91.96
CA ASP A 983 154.77 78.57 -92.32
C ASP A 983 153.38 78.25 -92.84
N ASN A 984 152.29 78.87 -92.37
CA ASN A 984 151.05 78.94 -93.13
C ASN A 984 151.26 79.72 -94.42
N GLU A 985 152.24 80.61 -94.59
CA GLU A 985 152.50 81.32 -95.85
C GLU A 985 153.38 80.49 -96.78
N ASN A 986 154.10 79.48 -96.28
CA ASN A 986 154.78 78.47 -97.11
C ASN A 986 153.88 77.24 -97.39
N THR A 987 153.02 76.86 -96.44
CA THR A 987 151.94 75.87 -96.62
C THR A 987 150.76 76.47 -97.38
N ASN A 988 150.52 77.79 -97.28
CA ASN A 988 149.66 78.58 -98.17
C ASN A 988 150.38 78.95 -99.45
N LYS A 989 151.71 78.93 -99.60
CA LYS A 989 152.32 78.91 -100.95
C LYS A 989 152.17 77.56 -101.63
N GLU A 990 152.03 76.48 -100.86
CA GLU A 990 151.73 75.14 -101.37
C GLU A 990 150.22 74.91 -101.55
N MET A 991 149.37 75.53 -100.72
CA MET A 991 147.93 75.66 -100.95
C MET A 991 147.58 76.78 -101.93
N GLU A 992 148.37 77.83 -102.11
CA GLU A 992 148.30 78.78 -103.23
C GLU A 992 148.78 78.02 -104.44
N HIS A 993 149.86 77.24 -104.45
CA HIS A 993 150.18 76.42 -105.63
C HIS A 993 149.04 75.42 -105.98
N LEU A 994 148.29 74.89 -105.01
CA LEU A 994 147.12 74.02 -105.26
C LEU A 994 145.80 74.79 -105.53
N ASN A 995 145.60 75.97 -104.93
CA ASN A 995 144.41 76.83 -105.11
C ASN A 995 144.58 77.78 -106.28
N GLU A 996 145.75 78.32 -106.57
CA GLU A 996 146.12 78.98 -107.82
C GLU A 996 145.92 78.01 -109.01
N VAL A 997 146.10 76.69 -108.83
CA VAL A 997 145.71 75.67 -109.83
C VAL A 997 144.19 75.42 -109.93
N ILE A 998 143.43 75.59 -108.85
CA ILE A 998 141.97 75.37 -108.80
C ILE A 998 141.19 76.65 -109.15
N GLU A 999 141.71 77.80 -108.81
CA GLU A 999 141.06 79.11 -108.85
C GLU A 999 141.47 79.86 -110.12
N ASP A 1000 142.66 79.63 -110.72
CA ASP A 1000 142.89 79.97 -112.14
C ASP A 1000 141.87 79.26 -113.04
N LYS A 1001 141.36 78.09 -112.64
CA LYS A 1001 140.32 77.38 -113.38
C LYS A 1001 138.92 77.96 -113.15
N GLU A 1002 138.65 78.58 -112.00
CA GLU A 1002 137.31 79.07 -111.62
C GLU A 1002 137.11 80.56 -111.91
N ILE A 1003 138.12 81.40 -111.67
CA ILE A 1003 138.15 82.82 -112.06
C ILE A 1003 138.06 82.98 -113.60
N GLN A 1004 138.68 82.10 -114.38
CA GLN A 1004 138.57 82.15 -115.86
C GLN A 1004 137.14 81.87 -116.36
N ILE A 1005 136.34 81.10 -115.63
CA ILE A 1005 135.02 80.65 -116.08
C ILE A 1005 133.93 81.66 -115.74
N GLU A 1006 133.93 82.22 -114.54
CA GLU A 1006 132.79 83.01 -114.08
C GLU A 1006 132.86 84.49 -114.51
N ASN A 1007 134.04 85.11 -114.49
CA ASN A 1007 134.22 86.49 -114.94
C ASN A 1007 134.04 86.64 -116.47
N ALA A 1008 134.35 85.62 -117.26
CA ALA A 1008 134.11 85.63 -118.70
C ALA A 1008 132.62 85.66 -119.07
N LEU A 1009 131.73 85.17 -118.18
CA LEU A 1009 130.29 85.09 -118.45
C LEU A 1009 129.54 86.37 -118.07
N LYS A 1010 129.89 87.04 -116.95
CA LYS A 1010 129.14 88.22 -116.47
C LYS A 1010 129.45 89.52 -117.21
N TYR A 1011 130.71 89.79 -117.59
CA TYR A 1011 131.08 91.03 -118.29
C TYR A 1011 130.79 91.00 -119.80
N LYS A 1012 130.60 89.81 -120.37
CA LYS A 1012 130.28 89.63 -121.79
C LYS A 1012 129.00 90.36 -122.19
N ASP A 1013 127.96 90.28 -121.36
CA ASP A 1013 126.66 90.85 -121.69
C ASP A 1013 126.63 92.38 -121.44
N LEU A 1014 127.33 92.88 -120.41
CA LEU A 1014 127.42 94.31 -120.08
C LEU A 1014 128.30 95.10 -121.07
N PHE A 1015 129.40 94.50 -121.54
CA PHE A 1015 130.29 95.13 -122.51
C PHE A 1015 129.64 95.27 -123.90
N LEU A 1016 128.85 94.26 -124.31
CA LEU A 1016 128.05 94.33 -125.54
C LEU A 1016 127.05 95.50 -125.50
N ALA A 1017 126.48 95.80 -124.35
CA ALA A 1017 125.56 96.94 -124.17
C ALA A 1017 126.25 98.31 -124.31
N MET A 1018 127.50 98.47 -123.83
CA MET A 1018 128.25 99.74 -123.94
C MET A 1018 128.82 100.05 -125.33
N LEU A 1019 129.02 99.01 -126.16
CA LEU A 1019 129.49 99.17 -127.54
C LEU A 1019 128.36 99.52 -128.52
N ASN A 1020 127.11 99.53 -128.08
CA ASN A 1020 126.00 99.97 -128.91
C ASN A 1020 126.23 101.42 -129.37
N LYS A 1021 126.04 101.67 -130.67
CA LYS A 1021 126.26 103.00 -131.27
C LYS A 1021 125.43 104.05 -130.51
N PRO A 1022 125.99 105.23 -130.17
CA PRO A 1022 125.27 106.24 -129.41
C PRO A 1022 123.94 106.57 -130.07
N ARG A 1023 122.86 106.61 -129.28
CA ARG A 1023 121.52 106.87 -129.80
C ARG A 1023 121.41 108.31 -130.29
N PRO A 1024 120.74 108.58 -131.43
CA PRO A 1024 120.67 109.91 -132.03
C PRO A 1024 120.19 110.98 -131.03
N GLY A 1025 120.91 112.09 -130.98
CA GLY A 1025 120.61 113.21 -130.10
C GLY A 1025 121.17 113.07 -128.68
N LEU A 1026 121.39 111.87 -128.14
CA LEU A 1026 122.01 111.68 -126.81
C LEU A 1026 123.53 111.80 -126.88
N THR A 1027 124.15 112.29 -125.80
CA THR A 1027 125.61 112.22 -125.69
C THR A 1027 126.04 110.76 -125.48
N SER A 1028 127.30 110.44 -125.80
CA SER A 1028 127.88 109.10 -125.60
C SER A 1028 127.59 108.55 -124.19
N PHE A 1029 127.85 109.38 -123.17
CA PHE A 1029 127.58 109.03 -121.78
C PHE A 1029 126.09 108.80 -121.49
N GLN A 1030 125.19 109.64 -122.01
CA GLN A 1030 123.74 109.47 -121.82
C GLN A 1030 123.21 108.20 -122.49
N SER A 1031 123.78 107.80 -123.63
CA SER A 1031 123.42 106.55 -124.31
C SER A 1031 123.90 105.32 -123.54
N GLN A 1032 125.12 105.36 -123.00
CA GLN A 1032 125.67 104.28 -122.17
C GLN A 1032 124.90 104.12 -120.88
N ILE A 1033 124.58 105.23 -120.20
CA ILE A 1033 123.71 105.24 -119.03
C ILE A 1033 122.35 104.63 -119.40
N PHE A 1034 121.75 104.98 -120.54
CA PHE A 1034 120.50 104.37 -120.98
C PHE A 1034 120.63 102.86 -121.16
N GLU A 1035 121.63 102.35 -121.88
CA GLU A 1035 121.78 100.90 -122.14
C GLU A 1035 122.06 100.10 -120.85
N LEU A 1036 122.77 100.69 -119.88
CA LEU A 1036 123.11 100.05 -118.60
C LEU A 1036 121.97 100.08 -117.56
N LEU A 1037 121.09 101.07 -117.63
CA LEU A 1037 120.02 101.23 -116.64
C LEU A 1037 118.90 100.17 -116.80
N PRO A 1038 118.44 99.53 -115.71
CA PRO A 1038 117.29 98.64 -115.74
C PRO A 1038 115.95 99.40 -115.88
N ASP A 1039 114.89 98.70 -116.28
CA ASP A 1039 113.54 99.27 -116.47
C ASP A 1039 112.76 99.31 -115.13
N ALA A 1040 111.83 100.27 -114.99
CA ALA A 1040 110.87 100.40 -113.89
C ALA A 1040 111.45 100.47 -112.46
N LYS A 1041 112.48 101.30 -112.21
CA LYS A 1041 112.97 101.61 -110.85
C LYS A 1041 112.86 103.08 -110.48
N THR A 1042 112.97 103.40 -109.20
CA THR A 1042 112.99 104.80 -108.73
C THR A 1042 114.33 105.47 -109.06
N ALA A 1043 114.34 106.80 -109.10
CA ALA A 1043 115.56 107.56 -109.43
C ALA A 1043 116.72 107.31 -108.44
N SER A 1044 116.44 107.02 -107.17
CA SER A 1044 117.52 106.70 -106.21
C SER A 1044 118.08 105.31 -106.47
N GLU A 1045 117.22 104.32 -106.71
CA GLU A 1045 117.67 102.94 -106.99
C GLU A 1045 118.41 102.81 -108.32
N LEU A 1046 118.05 103.61 -109.34
CA LEU A 1046 118.79 103.65 -110.60
C LEU A 1046 120.17 104.31 -110.45
N TYR A 1047 120.27 105.32 -109.58
CA TYR A 1047 121.54 105.96 -109.25
C TYR A 1047 122.44 105.00 -108.48
N ASP A 1048 121.91 104.36 -107.43
CA ASP A 1048 122.65 103.41 -106.60
C ASP A 1048 123.14 102.22 -107.46
N TYR A 1049 122.31 101.74 -108.40
CA TYR A 1049 122.70 100.69 -109.36
C TYR A 1049 123.89 101.07 -110.26
N LEU A 1050 124.01 102.34 -110.67
CA LEU A 1050 125.15 102.81 -111.46
C LEU A 1050 126.40 103.03 -110.61
N ILE A 1051 126.25 103.48 -109.36
CA ILE A 1051 127.34 103.55 -108.40
C ILE A 1051 127.89 102.13 -108.13
N ASP A 1052 127.02 101.14 -107.97
CA ASP A 1052 127.37 99.72 -107.79
C ASP A 1052 128.06 99.11 -109.03
N LEU A 1053 127.75 99.60 -110.24
CA LEU A 1053 128.44 99.26 -111.49
C LEU A 1053 129.79 99.99 -111.69
N GLY A 1054 130.18 100.85 -110.74
CA GLY A 1054 131.48 101.53 -110.72
C GLY A 1054 131.48 102.98 -111.20
N PHE A 1055 130.32 103.59 -111.44
CA PHE A 1055 130.23 105.01 -111.83
C PHE A 1055 130.32 105.95 -110.61
N THR A 1056 131.28 105.74 -109.70
CA THR A 1056 131.36 106.39 -108.38
C THR A 1056 131.53 107.91 -108.40
N GLU A 1057 132.13 108.47 -109.45
CA GLU A 1057 132.26 109.93 -109.64
C GLU A 1057 130.97 110.60 -110.16
N LEU A 1058 129.92 109.81 -110.42
CA LEU A 1058 128.66 110.34 -110.89
C LEU A 1058 127.95 111.06 -109.74
N GLU A 1059 127.98 112.38 -109.72
CA GLU A 1059 127.19 113.15 -108.77
C GLU A 1059 125.68 112.98 -109.04
N LYS A 1060 124.86 112.86 -107.97
CA LYS A 1060 123.39 112.72 -108.06
C LYS A 1060 122.73 113.77 -108.96
N GLU A 1061 123.28 114.99 -108.99
CA GLU A 1061 122.79 116.07 -109.84
C GLU A 1061 123.02 115.80 -111.34
N ASN A 1062 124.17 115.23 -111.70
CA ASN A 1062 124.50 114.86 -113.09
C ASN A 1062 123.67 113.67 -113.58
N PHE A 1063 123.37 112.73 -112.69
CA PHE A 1063 122.44 111.64 -112.97
C PHE A 1063 121.00 112.14 -113.16
N ALA A 1064 120.51 113.04 -112.30
CA ALA A 1064 119.18 113.64 -112.43
C ALA A 1064 119.03 114.47 -113.73
N LYS A 1065 120.09 115.18 -114.15
CA LYS A 1065 120.16 115.86 -115.46
C LYS A 1065 120.09 114.86 -116.62
N THR A 1066 120.74 113.70 -116.48
CA THR A 1066 120.72 112.62 -117.48
C THR A 1066 119.34 111.98 -117.59
N LEU A 1067 118.67 111.64 -116.48
CA LEU A 1067 117.28 111.14 -116.47
C LEU A 1067 116.29 112.16 -117.08
N LYS A 1068 116.44 113.45 -116.78
CA LYS A 1068 115.63 114.51 -117.43
C LYS A 1068 115.92 114.64 -118.93
N ALA A 1069 117.16 114.42 -119.37
CA ALA A 1069 117.51 114.44 -120.78
C ALA A 1069 116.93 113.22 -121.51
N LEU A 1070 116.89 112.05 -120.87
CA LEU A 1070 116.22 110.84 -121.35
C LEU A 1070 114.70 111.03 -121.42
N GLU A 1071 114.09 111.72 -120.45
CA GLU A 1071 112.66 112.11 -120.46
C GLU A 1071 112.32 113.05 -121.61
N LYS A 1072 113.10 114.13 -121.74
CA LYS A 1072 112.87 115.18 -122.74
C LYS A 1072 113.05 114.69 -124.18
N ARG A 1073 113.84 113.62 -124.37
CA ARG A 1073 114.06 112.96 -125.65
C ARG A 1073 113.23 111.68 -125.83
N GLU A 1074 112.22 111.48 -124.98
CA GLU A 1074 111.26 110.38 -125.09
C GLU A 1074 111.88 108.98 -125.02
N TYR A 1075 113.01 108.80 -124.34
CA TYR A 1075 113.60 107.46 -124.05
C TYR A 1075 113.15 106.89 -122.70
N TYR A 1076 112.62 107.73 -121.80
CA TYR A 1076 112.08 107.32 -120.50
C TYR A 1076 110.83 108.14 -120.17
N GLN A 1077 109.88 107.54 -119.47
CA GLN A 1077 108.70 108.22 -118.92
C GLN A 1077 108.61 108.01 -117.41
N ARG A 1078 108.10 109.03 -116.71
CA ARG A 1078 107.72 108.90 -115.30
C ARG A 1078 106.35 108.25 -115.19
N ALA A 1079 106.28 107.12 -114.49
CA ALA A 1079 105.03 106.49 -114.09
C ALA A 1079 104.86 106.59 -112.56
N ARG A 1080 103.62 106.76 -112.11
CA ARG A 1080 103.27 106.65 -110.69
C ARG A 1080 102.93 105.20 -110.38
N GLU A 1081 103.70 104.59 -109.49
CA GLU A 1081 103.40 103.30 -108.89
C GLU A 1081 103.05 103.57 -107.41
N GLY A 1082 101.77 103.83 -107.14
CA GLY A 1082 101.28 104.26 -105.83
C GLY A 1082 101.86 105.61 -105.38
N ASP A 1083 102.48 105.62 -104.19
CA ASP A 1083 103.12 106.81 -103.60
C ASP A 1083 104.53 107.11 -104.15
N ARG A 1084 105.06 106.29 -105.09
CA ARG A 1084 106.41 106.42 -105.65
C ARG A 1084 106.40 106.77 -107.13
N ILE A 1085 107.38 107.56 -107.56
CA ILE A 1085 107.63 107.88 -108.97
C ILE A 1085 108.72 106.93 -109.48
N ILE A 1086 108.37 106.09 -110.44
CA ILE A 1086 109.30 105.18 -111.13
C ILE A 1086 109.58 105.66 -112.55
N TRP A 1087 110.74 105.29 -113.06
CA TRP A 1087 111.21 105.62 -114.40
C TRP A 1087 111.15 104.38 -115.28
N VAL A 1088 110.36 104.44 -116.34
CA VAL A 1088 110.12 103.33 -117.26
C VAL A 1088 110.73 103.66 -118.61
N LYS A 1089 111.53 102.74 -119.19
CA LYS A 1089 112.13 102.88 -120.53
C LYS A 1089 111.03 102.92 -121.56
N ILE A 1090 111.00 104.00 -122.32
CA ILE A 1090 110.21 104.06 -123.55
C ILE A 1090 111.05 103.31 -124.58
N LYS A 1091 110.68 102.06 -124.82
CA LYS A 1091 111.26 101.29 -125.92
C LYS A 1091 110.78 101.92 -127.23
N GLU A 1092 111.74 102.25 -128.09
CA GLU A 1092 111.53 102.16 -129.54
C GLU A 1092 111.19 100.72 -129.93
#